data_AF-A0A7C4AHN5-F1
#
_entry.id   AF-A0A7C4AHN5-F1
#
_cell.length_a   1.000
_cell.length_b   1.000
_cell.length_c   1.000
_cell.angle_alpha   90.00
_cell.angle_beta   90.00
_cell.angle_gamma   90.00
#
_symmetry.space_group_name_H-M   'P 1'
#
loop_
_entity.id
_entity.type
_entity.pdbx_description
1 polymer ?
#
loop_
_entity_poly.entity_id
_entity_poly.type
_entity_poly.pdbx_seq_one_letter_code
_entity_poly.pdbx_strand_id
1 'polypeptide(L)'
;MRIARRGYIETPTKGKDALMGSARVSNHRWHVELLGRTLVFTEYEERDLAGFGVDILMNMHTSPQTDREKAFSALVWLRADQCNTMLAWDGGFDFQVRRPSVTQVPETVEKRAPGTAKADVSVSVAAPQSGPAAQPQGRPLRLMQVHTFYPNYLHYFYSRRPDMAHAPYAEQARALHQDGFSAVHMLAEHLAPLGYEAQLVVANNPAAQHAWAFEQGLDFRGRVPSPQDILQAQVEAFAPDVLYISDPIGFDSRFVRRLSRRPRLVLGWRAANIPESWDPTEFDLILSCLDGVRAKALEMGARDAAHFHPGFPDFLFQAVRDEQAVHDVAFCGQVNANQYRSRNARLHLLAEACAQGRFGLRMNLSGQLEAATPLTRAVNAGPCFGLDMYRALRSGRVVFDVRGDIGLVGPGGRAQDLAGRQTANMRIFEATGVGAFLLTEHFDNVEDYFRPGVEIETYADDAELLDKIAHYLKHEDRRREIAARGLERCRREHSMERRIGDFDRMVRGRLGLAQGVGAQDGARAPEISTQEIPAPEIQAAPQGSPTRRAAQLTDKLTRLASLGSLPRAQAAALVEGAMPLIKELIQANAFRPALSLVCAAKFLCVPVRNLDFLRALAFLGVGERPSAREALKEELRFFPDNGNARNMLDQFAEDPLGGFDAIPPGLAEILPVIRTYTMVVPKHLTSLFLLAKAVCDNDLPGDFAECGVAGGGTSALLAYVITRYSKRPRLLHCFDTFTGMPAPTQEDTHEGVGAQDSGWGQGTCAAPVDSLMRVCAELGVQDIIRPYPGLFA
;
A
#
# COMPACT_ATOMS: atom_id res chain seq x y z
N MET A 1 19.64 -15.20 -24.33
CA MET A 1 20.44 -16.44 -24.15
C MET A 1 21.15 -16.36 -22.82
N ARG A 2 21.00 -17.38 -21.98
CA ARG A 2 21.69 -17.53 -20.69
C ARG A 2 22.71 -18.66 -20.81
N ILE A 3 23.81 -18.56 -20.09
CA ILE A 3 24.80 -19.64 -19.97
C ILE A 3 24.84 -20.03 -18.49
N ALA A 4 24.28 -21.19 -18.17
CA ALA A 4 24.24 -21.70 -16.80
C ALA A 4 25.66 -22.09 -16.33
N ARG A 5 25.89 -22.04 -15.01
CA ARG A 5 27.20 -22.33 -14.35
C ARG A 5 27.85 -23.68 -14.70
N ARG A 6 27.15 -24.58 -15.40
CA ARG A 6 27.63 -25.91 -15.82
C ARG A 6 27.82 -26.04 -17.33
N GLY A 7 27.88 -24.92 -18.06
CA GLY A 7 28.08 -24.89 -19.51
C GLY A 7 26.82 -25.12 -20.34
N TYR A 8 25.61 -25.00 -19.78
CA TYR A 8 24.39 -25.14 -20.59
C TYR A 8 23.95 -23.78 -21.15
N ILE A 9 23.80 -23.70 -22.45
CA ILE A 9 23.15 -22.60 -23.16
C ILE A 9 21.63 -22.81 -23.03
N GLU A 10 20.92 -21.80 -22.52
CA GLU A 10 19.47 -21.78 -22.39
C GLU A 10 18.88 -20.56 -23.12
N THR A 11 17.84 -20.79 -23.91
CA THR A 11 17.02 -19.77 -24.56
C THR A 11 15.55 -20.19 -24.52
N PRO A 12 14.59 -19.29 -24.26
CA PRO A 12 13.18 -19.64 -24.39
C PRO A 12 12.85 -20.05 -25.82
N THR A 13 11.90 -20.98 -25.97
CA THR A 13 11.35 -21.31 -27.30
C THR A 13 10.45 -20.17 -27.79
N LYS A 14 10.24 -20.09 -29.11
CA LYS A 14 9.25 -19.19 -29.72
C LYS A 14 7.85 -19.36 -29.09
N GLY A 15 7.46 -20.61 -28.78
CA GLY A 15 6.20 -20.92 -28.13
C GLY A 15 6.08 -20.33 -26.72
N LYS A 16 7.12 -20.46 -25.89
CA LYS A 16 7.17 -19.86 -24.55
C LYS A 16 7.11 -18.33 -24.62
N ASP A 17 7.93 -17.73 -25.48
CA ASP A 17 7.98 -16.27 -25.64
C ASP A 17 6.66 -15.69 -26.16
N ALA A 18 5.95 -16.41 -27.04
CA ALA A 18 4.62 -16.00 -27.51
C ALA A 18 3.53 -16.18 -26.45
N LEU A 19 3.50 -17.32 -25.75
CA LEU A 19 2.52 -17.65 -24.69
C LEU A 19 2.66 -16.76 -23.45
N MET A 20 3.88 -16.34 -23.10
CA MET A 20 4.17 -15.51 -21.93
C MET A 20 4.44 -14.04 -22.27
N GLY A 21 4.44 -13.65 -23.55
CA GLY A 21 4.79 -12.29 -23.98
C GLY A 21 6.23 -11.85 -23.64
N SER A 22 7.14 -12.79 -23.31
CA SER A 22 8.45 -12.46 -22.72
C SER A 22 9.48 -11.89 -23.70
N ALA A 23 9.28 -12.02 -25.02
CA ALA A 23 10.25 -11.61 -26.03
C ALA A 23 10.59 -10.10 -25.95
N ARG A 24 9.58 -9.21 -25.99
CA ARG A 24 9.79 -7.76 -25.85
C ARG A 24 10.36 -7.40 -24.48
N VAL A 25 9.75 -7.91 -23.41
CA VAL A 25 10.15 -7.62 -22.02
C VAL A 25 11.62 -7.98 -21.76
N SER A 26 12.10 -9.08 -22.37
CA SER A 26 13.47 -9.58 -22.21
C SER A 26 14.43 -9.12 -23.32
N ASN A 27 14.00 -8.20 -24.20
CA ASN A 27 14.76 -7.71 -25.36
C ASN A 27 15.31 -8.83 -26.27
N HIS A 28 14.53 -9.89 -26.48
CA HIS A 28 14.91 -10.98 -27.37
C HIS A 28 14.76 -10.57 -28.85
N ARG A 29 15.87 -10.65 -29.59
CA ARG A 29 15.90 -10.41 -31.05
C ARG A 29 15.67 -11.67 -31.88
N TRP A 30 16.03 -12.83 -31.33
CA TRP A 30 16.00 -14.13 -32.02
C TRP A 30 15.23 -15.13 -31.17
N HIS A 31 14.34 -15.92 -31.77
CA HIS A 31 14.07 -17.25 -31.23
C HIS A 31 15.18 -18.19 -31.66
N VAL A 32 15.49 -19.16 -30.81
CA VAL A 32 16.56 -20.12 -31.05
C VAL A 32 16.01 -21.52 -30.94
N GLU A 33 16.23 -22.32 -31.98
CA GLU A 33 15.86 -23.73 -32.07
C GLU A 33 17.14 -24.58 -32.10
N LEU A 34 17.11 -25.80 -31.56
CA LEU A 34 18.21 -26.75 -31.67
C LEU A 34 17.84 -27.83 -32.69
N LEU A 35 18.54 -27.87 -33.82
CA LEU A 35 18.40 -28.91 -34.84
C LEU A 35 19.66 -29.77 -34.85
N GLY A 36 19.58 -30.98 -34.29
CA GLY A 36 20.75 -31.84 -34.08
C GLY A 36 21.72 -31.22 -33.06
N ARG A 37 22.90 -30.78 -33.53
CA ARG A 37 23.87 -30.01 -32.74
C ARG A 37 23.97 -28.52 -33.14
N THR A 38 23.11 -28.07 -34.06
CA THR A 38 23.13 -26.71 -34.61
C THR A 38 22.09 -25.81 -33.94
N LEU A 39 22.50 -24.66 -33.40
CA LEU A 39 21.58 -23.61 -32.94
C LEU A 39 21.13 -22.74 -34.12
N VAL A 40 19.84 -22.76 -34.42
CA VAL A 40 19.23 -21.95 -35.47
C VAL A 40 18.60 -20.71 -34.83
N PHE A 41 19.16 -19.56 -35.12
CA PHE A 41 18.67 -18.25 -34.70
C PHE A 41 17.79 -17.67 -35.80
N THR A 42 16.49 -17.52 -35.55
CA THR A 42 15.57 -16.89 -36.49
C THR A 42 15.11 -15.56 -35.91
N GLU A 43 15.26 -14.47 -36.67
CA GLU A 43 14.88 -13.13 -36.22
C GLU A 43 13.36 -13.10 -35.96
N TYR A 44 12.94 -12.55 -34.83
CA TYR A 44 11.51 -12.42 -34.55
C TYR A 44 10.88 -11.39 -35.49
N GLU A 45 9.74 -11.74 -36.09
CA GLU A 45 8.87 -10.78 -36.76
C GLU A 45 8.13 -9.92 -35.71
N GLU A 46 7.64 -8.72 -36.06
CA GLU A 46 6.96 -7.84 -35.10
C GLU A 46 5.76 -8.50 -34.39
N ARG A 47 5.03 -9.37 -35.11
CA ARG A 47 3.93 -10.17 -34.58
C ARG A 47 4.39 -11.19 -33.54
N ASP A 48 5.58 -11.78 -33.72
CA ASP A 48 6.12 -12.75 -32.77
C ASP A 48 6.65 -12.05 -31.52
N LEU A 49 7.26 -10.87 -31.68
CA LEU A 49 7.66 -10.00 -30.57
C LEU A 49 6.47 -9.56 -29.71
N ALA A 50 5.28 -9.39 -30.30
CA ALA A 50 4.07 -9.02 -29.57
C ALA A 50 3.46 -10.19 -28.77
N GLY A 51 3.78 -11.44 -29.11
CA GLY A 51 3.13 -12.63 -28.54
C GLY A 51 1.61 -12.60 -28.73
N PHE A 52 0.86 -13.09 -27.74
CA PHE A 52 -0.61 -12.97 -27.74
C PHE A 52 -1.14 -11.61 -27.25
N GLY A 53 -0.27 -10.62 -26.97
CA GLY A 53 -0.68 -9.31 -26.46
C GLY A 53 -1.27 -9.29 -25.04
N VAL A 54 -1.21 -10.41 -24.32
CA VAL A 54 -1.68 -10.55 -22.93
C VAL A 54 -0.62 -11.22 -22.07
N ASP A 55 -0.50 -10.76 -20.83
CA ASP A 55 0.48 -11.24 -19.84
C ASP A 55 -0.10 -12.26 -18.86
N ILE A 56 -1.35 -12.69 -19.04
CA ILE A 56 -2.09 -13.59 -18.13
C ILE A 56 -1.26 -14.81 -17.75
N LEU A 57 -0.72 -15.55 -18.72
CA LEU A 57 0.10 -16.74 -18.45
C LEU A 57 1.46 -16.39 -17.81
N MET A 58 2.01 -15.19 -18.07
CA MET A 58 3.21 -14.74 -17.36
C MET A 58 2.88 -14.48 -15.88
N ASN A 59 1.80 -13.75 -15.59
CA ASN A 59 1.37 -13.45 -14.23
C ASN A 59 0.97 -14.71 -13.46
N MET A 60 0.32 -15.68 -14.11
CA MET A 60 0.07 -17.01 -13.55
C MET A 60 1.35 -17.81 -13.28
N HIS A 61 2.45 -17.53 -13.99
CA HIS A 61 3.75 -18.18 -13.75
C HIS A 61 4.56 -17.48 -12.65
N THR A 62 4.64 -16.14 -12.67
CA THR A 62 5.49 -15.32 -11.79
C THR A 62 4.84 -14.95 -10.46
N SER A 63 3.51 -14.87 -10.41
CA SER A 63 2.74 -14.53 -9.20
C SER A 63 1.46 -15.37 -9.07
N PRO A 64 1.56 -16.72 -9.02
CA PRO A 64 0.40 -17.62 -8.98
C PRO A 64 -0.41 -17.47 -7.69
N GLN A 65 -1.67 -17.05 -7.80
CA GLN A 65 -2.57 -16.84 -6.68
C GLN A 65 -3.40 -18.11 -6.37
N THR A 66 -3.91 -18.77 -7.41
CA THR A 66 -4.75 -19.98 -7.28
C THR A 66 -3.95 -21.27 -7.43
N ASP A 67 -4.48 -22.40 -6.94
CA ASP A 67 -3.77 -23.68 -7.04
C ASP A 67 -3.67 -24.19 -8.49
N ARG A 68 -4.59 -23.79 -9.38
CA ARG A 68 -4.48 -24.03 -10.83
C ARG A 68 -3.30 -23.26 -11.44
N GLU A 69 -3.06 -22.03 -10.99
CA GLU A 69 -1.94 -21.19 -11.45
C GLU A 69 -0.61 -21.71 -10.90
N LYS A 70 -0.57 -22.14 -9.63
CA LYS A 70 0.60 -22.82 -9.04
C LYS A 70 0.94 -24.10 -9.80
N ALA A 71 -0.07 -24.89 -10.17
CA ALA A 71 0.11 -26.09 -10.98
C ALA A 71 0.61 -25.77 -12.40
N PHE A 72 0.10 -24.71 -13.03
CA PHE A 72 0.61 -24.21 -14.31
C PHE A 72 2.07 -23.75 -14.21
N SER A 73 2.41 -22.94 -13.20
CA SER A 73 3.79 -22.49 -12.97
C SER A 73 4.74 -23.66 -12.71
N ALA A 74 4.33 -24.63 -11.89
CA ALA A 74 5.09 -25.86 -11.65
C ALA A 74 5.28 -26.68 -12.94
N LEU A 75 4.28 -26.76 -13.82
CA LEU A 75 4.40 -27.46 -15.10
C LEU A 75 5.47 -26.84 -16.01
N VAL A 76 5.58 -25.51 -16.05
CA VAL A 76 6.63 -24.80 -16.82
C VAL A 76 8.03 -25.18 -16.32
N TRP A 77 8.22 -25.29 -14.99
CA TRP A 77 9.50 -25.71 -14.40
C TRP A 77 9.79 -27.20 -14.63
N LEU A 78 8.78 -28.07 -14.45
CA LEU A 78 8.90 -29.52 -14.64
C LEU A 78 9.13 -29.93 -16.10
N ARG A 79 8.71 -29.10 -17.07
CA ARG A 79 8.87 -29.31 -18.52
C ARG A 79 9.71 -28.21 -19.16
N ALA A 80 10.73 -27.73 -18.44
CA ALA A 80 11.62 -26.68 -18.90
C ALA A 80 12.35 -27.04 -20.21
N ASP A 81 12.53 -28.33 -20.52
CA ASP A 81 13.05 -28.89 -21.78
C ASP A 81 12.13 -28.64 -22.99
N GLN A 82 10.82 -28.49 -22.77
CA GLN A 82 9.84 -28.19 -23.81
C GLN A 82 9.58 -26.68 -23.94
N CYS A 83 9.80 -25.94 -22.85
CA CYS A 83 9.60 -24.50 -22.80
C CYS A 83 10.87 -23.70 -23.17
N ASN A 84 12.06 -24.29 -23.02
CA ASN A 84 13.35 -23.68 -23.38
C ASN A 84 14.16 -24.60 -24.31
N THR A 85 14.76 -24.02 -25.33
CA THR A 85 15.86 -24.65 -26.09
C THR A 85 17.10 -24.69 -25.21
N MET A 86 17.66 -25.88 -25.00
CA MET A 86 18.86 -26.10 -24.18
C MET A 86 19.95 -26.86 -24.96
N LEU A 87 21.21 -26.45 -24.81
CA LEU A 87 22.37 -27.12 -25.38
C LEU A 87 23.52 -27.19 -24.36
N ALA A 88 24.13 -28.36 -24.19
CA ALA A 88 25.38 -28.49 -23.44
C ALA A 88 26.56 -27.99 -24.28
N TRP A 89 27.30 -27.00 -23.79
CA TRP A 89 28.47 -26.43 -24.45
C TRP A 89 29.74 -27.16 -24.00
N ASP A 90 30.30 -27.95 -24.90
CA ASP A 90 31.49 -28.79 -24.72
C ASP A 90 32.76 -28.21 -25.38
N GLY A 91 32.75 -26.90 -25.64
CA GLY A 91 33.86 -26.15 -26.27
C GLY A 91 33.45 -25.41 -27.55
N GLY A 92 32.45 -25.90 -28.28
CA GLY A 92 31.91 -25.24 -29.47
C GLY A 92 30.53 -25.77 -29.87
N PHE A 93 29.86 -25.06 -30.78
CA PHE A 93 28.60 -25.49 -31.38
C PHE A 93 28.42 -24.87 -32.77
N ASP A 94 27.72 -25.58 -33.66
CA ASP A 94 27.35 -25.05 -34.97
C ASP A 94 26.18 -24.07 -34.82
N PHE A 95 26.11 -23.05 -35.67
CA PHE A 95 24.96 -22.15 -35.70
C PHE A 95 24.55 -21.73 -37.11
N GLN A 96 23.26 -21.43 -37.27
CA GLN A 96 22.69 -20.82 -38.47
C GLN A 96 21.92 -19.56 -38.07
N VAL A 97 22.02 -18.49 -38.84
CA VAL A 97 21.20 -17.27 -38.65
C VAL A 97 20.25 -17.13 -39.84
N ARG A 98 18.95 -16.98 -39.56
CA ARG A 98 17.88 -16.76 -40.54
C ARG A 98 17.27 -15.38 -40.28
N ARG A 99 17.18 -14.56 -41.33
CA ARG A 99 16.51 -13.26 -41.30
C ARG A 99 15.39 -13.26 -42.34
N PRO A 100 14.20 -12.72 -42.05
CA PRO A 100 13.19 -12.46 -43.06
C PRO A 100 13.79 -11.60 -44.18
N SER A 101 13.61 -12.02 -45.44
CA SER A 101 14.03 -11.23 -46.58
C SER A 101 13.18 -9.96 -46.67
N VAL A 102 13.80 -8.79 -46.57
CA VAL A 102 13.12 -7.50 -46.68
C VAL A 102 12.47 -7.38 -48.06
N THR A 103 11.15 -7.44 -48.11
CA THR A 103 10.38 -7.08 -49.30
C THR A 103 10.64 -5.60 -49.60
N GLN A 104 11.18 -5.31 -50.78
CA GLN A 104 11.55 -3.95 -51.17
C GLN A 104 10.31 -3.04 -51.21
N VAL A 105 10.29 -2.01 -50.36
CA VAL A 105 9.47 -0.81 -50.60
C VAL A 105 10.35 0.16 -51.40
N PRO A 106 9.88 0.76 -52.52
CA PRO A 106 10.75 1.52 -53.42
C PRO A 106 11.37 2.77 -52.80
N GLU A 107 12.62 3.05 -53.18
CA GLU A 107 13.37 4.23 -52.76
C GLU A 107 12.87 5.54 -53.42
N THR A 108 12.87 6.63 -52.65
CA THR A 108 13.11 8.05 -53.03
C THR A 108 12.86 8.90 -51.76
N VAL A 109 13.51 10.00 -51.41
CA VAL A 109 14.74 10.75 -51.79
C VAL A 109 14.99 11.70 -50.58
N GLU A 110 16.18 11.99 -50.03
CA GLU A 110 17.60 11.80 -50.38
C GLU A 110 18.42 11.49 -49.09
N LYS A 111 19.75 11.66 -49.09
CA LYS A 111 20.60 11.90 -47.91
C LYS A 111 21.52 13.11 -48.18
N ARG A 112 21.71 13.98 -47.18
CA ARG A 112 22.92 14.82 -47.08
C ARG A 112 23.79 14.41 -45.90
N ALA A 113 25.10 14.57 -46.09
CA ALA A 113 26.17 13.88 -45.35
C ALA A 113 26.53 14.53 -43.99
N PRO A 114 27.18 13.80 -43.08
CA PRO A 114 27.47 14.28 -41.72
C PRO A 114 28.72 15.17 -41.64
N GLY A 115 28.62 16.26 -40.89
CA GLY A 115 29.75 17.13 -40.50
C GLY A 115 30.25 16.81 -39.09
N THR A 116 31.57 16.80 -38.90
CA THR A 116 32.26 16.45 -37.65
C THR A 116 32.53 17.66 -36.75
N ALA A 117 32.15 17.63 -35.47
CA ALA A 117 32.76 18.43 -34.39
C ALA A 117 32.43 17.86 -32.99
N LYS A 118 33.21 18.25 -31.97
CA LYS A 118 33.11 17.77 -30.57
C LYS A 118 32.26 18.71 -29.68
N ALA A 119 31.71 18.13 -28.61
CA ALA A 119 31.41 18.69 -27.29
C ALA A 119 30.74 20.09 -27.19
N ASP A 120 29.46 20.13 -26.78
CA ASP A 120 29.06 20.55 -25.43
C ASP A 120 27.54 20.39 -25.23
N VAL A 121 27.10 20.02 -24.02
CA VAL A 121 25.67 19.83 -23.73
C VAL A 121 25.06 21.13 -23.23
N SER A 122 24.44 21.88 -24.16
CA SER A 122 23.52 22.96 -23.84
C SER A 122 22.21 22.77 -24.61
N VAL A 123 21.08 22.86 -23.90
CA VAL A 123 19.75 22.74 -24.50
C VAL A 123 19.29 24.15 -24.90
N SER A 124 19.23 24.40 -26.21
CA SER A 124 18.71 25.64 -26.78
C SER A 124 17.33 25.38 -27.40
N VAL A 125 16.30 26.06 -26.88
CA VAL A 125 14.96 26.09 -27.50
C VAL A 125 14.81 27.47 -28.14
N ALA A 126 14.51 27.50 -29.44
CA ALA A 126 14.47 28.73 -30.22
C ALA A 126 13.30 29.65 -29.79
N ALA A 127 13.60 30.94 -29.60
CA ALA A 127 12.58 31.96 -29.37
C ALA A 127 11.91 32.40 -30.70
N PRO A 128 10.57 32.57 -30.74
CA PRO A 128 9.89 33.07 -31.92
C PRO A 128 10.11 34.58 -32.12
N GLN A 129 10.30 35.00 -33.37
CA GLN A 129 10.56 36.40 -33.73
C GLN A 129 9.28 37.26 -33.67
N SER A 130 9.46 38.53 -33.31
CA SER A 130 8.38 39.51 -33.12
C SER A 130 7.93 40.19 -34.43
N GLY A 131 6.66 40.00 -34.80
CA GLY A 131 5.93 40.88 -35.73
C GLY A 131 5.23 42.04 -35.01
N PRO A 132 4.85 43.13 -35.70
CA PRO A 132 4.42 44.37 -35.05
C PRO A 132 2.98 44.35 -34.52
N ALA A 133 2.87 44.53 -33.21
CA ALA A 133 1.78 45.16 -32.43
C ALA A 133 0.35 45.19 -33.02
N ALA A 134 -0.46 44.19 -32.64
CA ALA A 134 -1.86 44.40 -32.29
C ALA A 134 -2.01 44.36 -30.75
N GLN A 135 -2.97 45.11 -30.20
CA GLN A 135 -3.10 45.31 -28.74
C GLN A 135 -3.37 43.98 -28.00
N PRO A 136 -2.59 43.64 -26.94
CA PRO A 136 -2.73 42.35 -26.29
C PRO A 136 -3.94 42.31 -25.35
N GLN A 137 -4.96 41.55 -25.72
CA GLN A 137 -5.73 40.82 -24.72
C GLN A 137 -4.74 39.92 -23.97
N GLY A 138 -4.68 40.03 -22.65
CA GLY A 138 -3.67 39.33 -21.85
C GLY A 138 -3.77 37.81 -22.03
N ARG A 139 -2.62 37.13 -22.15
CA ARG A 139 -2.58 35.66 -22.26
C ARG A 139 -3.37 35.00 -21.11
N PRO A 140 -4.08 33.88 -21.34
CA PRO A 140 -4.81 33.19 -20.29
C PRO A 140 -3.89 32.78 -19.14
N LEU A 141 -4.46 32.71 -17.93
CA LEU A 141 -3.70 32.33 -16.75
C LEU A 141 -3.48 30.82 -16.76
N ARG A 142 -2.23 30.37 -16.79
CA ARG A 142 -1.91 28.94 -16.98
C ARG A 142 -1.87 28.24 -15.62
N LEU A 143 -2.74 27.26 -15.41
CA LEU A 143 -2.83 26.50 -14.16
C LEU A 143 -2.63 25.00 -14.39
N MET A 144 -1.72 24.39 -13.65
CA MET A 144 -1.61 22.93 -13.57
C MET A 144 -2.10 22.47 -12.20
N GLN A 145 -3.11 21.60 -12.19
CA GLN A 145 -3.52 20.88 -11.00
C GLN A 145 -2.85 19.50 -10.99
N VAL A 146 -2.03 19.25 -9.98
CA VAL A 146 -1.40 17.95 -9.72
C VAL A 146 -2.24 17.22 -8.67
N HIS A 147 -2.70 16.02 -8.99
CA HIS A 147 -3.53 15.20 -8.11
C HIS A 147 -3.03 13.75 -8.07
N THR A 148 -3.42 13.02 -7.04
CA THR A 148 -3.14 11.58 -6.89
C THR A 148 -4.43 10.83 -6.55
N PHE A 149 -4.52 9.59 -7.04
CA PHE A 149 -5.64 8.71 -6.75
C PHE A 149 -5.20 7.50 -5.91
N TYR A 150 -6.16 6.81 -5.28
CA TYR A 150 -5.84 5.55 -4.61
C TYR A 150 -5.35 4.51 -5.64
N PRO A 151 -4.26 3.77 -5.37
CA PRO A 151 -3.79 2.70 -6.25
C PRO A 151 -4.91 1.67 -6.58
N ASN A 152 -5.74 1.35 -5.59
CA ASN A 152 -6.89 0.47 -5.75
C ASN A 152 -7.94 1.02 -6.73
N TYR A 153 -8.12 2.35 -6.81
CA TYR A 153 -8.99 2.95 -7.82
C TYR A 153 -8.37 2.84 -9.21
N LEU A 154 -7.09 3.17 -9.38
CA LEU A 154 -6.43 3.06 -10.69
C LEU A 154 -6.48 1.62 -11.22
N HIS A 155 -6.21 0.64 -10.36
CA HIS A 155 -6.36 -0.77 -10.70
C HIS A 155 -7.81 -1.13 -11.09
N TYR A 156 -8.81 -0.67 -10.32
CA TYR A 156 -10.23 -0.86 -10.63
C TYR A 156 -10.65 -0.22 -11.97
N PHE A 157 -10.14 0.98 -12.26
CA PHE A 157 -10.43 1.74 -13.47
C PHE A 157 -9.91 1.03 -14.73
N TYR A 158 -8.65 0.58 -14.73
CA TYR A 158 -8.04 -0.09 -15.88
C TYR A 158 -8.44 -1.56 -16.03
N SER A 159 -8.66 -2.30 -14.93
CA SER A 159 -9.14 -3.70 -15.02
C SER A 159 -10.52 -3.83 -15.68
N ARG A 160 -11.36 -2.80 -15.58
CA ARG A 160 -12.67 -2.73 -16.28
C ARG A 160 -12.58 -2.08 -17.67
N ARG A 161 -11.41 -1.54 -18.05
CA ARG A 161 -11.16 -0.86 -19.32
C ARG A 161 -9.73 -1.16 -19.82
N PRO A 162 -9.37 -2.42 -20.15
CA PRO A 162 -7.98 -2.79 -20.42
C PRO A 162 -7.34 -1.98 -21.56
N ASP A 163 -8.10 -1.74 -22.64
CA ASP A 163 -7.66 -0.96 -23.81
C ASP A 163 -7.27 0.49 -23.45
N MET A 164 -7.87 1.05 -22.39
CA MET A 164 -7.59 2.40 -21.93
C MET A 164 -6.16 2.56 -21.40
N ALA A 165 -5.49 1.47 -20.98
CA ALA A 165 -4.08 1.53 -20.56
C ALA A 165 -3.12 1.82 -21.74
N HIS A 166 -3.58 1.62 -22.98
CA HIS A 166 -2.82 1.85 -24.21
C HIS A 166 -3.33 3.05 -25.02
N ALA A 167 -4.40 3.71 -24.56
CA ALA A 167 -4.95 4.90 -25.21
C ALA A 167 -4.01 6.12 -25.04
N PRO A 168 -4.10 7.15 -25.90
CA PRO A 168 -3.32 8.38 -25.75
C PRO A 168 -3.58 9.09 -24.41
N TYR A 169 -2.60 9.85 -23.90
CA TYR A 169 -2.67 10.52 -22.60
C TYR A 169 -3.96 11.34 -22.41
N ALA A 170 -4.32 12.14 -23.41
CA ALA A 170 -5.50 13.00 -23.38
C ALA A 170 -6.82 12.22 -23.35
N GLU A 171 -6.84 10.97 -23.83
CA GLU A 171 -8.00 10.08 -23.73
C GLU A 171 -8.10 9.47 -22.34
N GLN A 172 -6.98 8.97 -21.80
CA GLN A 172 -6.92 8.45 -20.43
C GLN A 172 -7.33 9.51 -19.41
N ALA A 173 -6.78 10.73 -19.51
CA ALA A 173 -7.12 11.85 -18.63
C ALA A 173 -8.62 12.19 -18.65
N ARG A 174 -9.22 12.27 -19.85
CA ARG A 174 -10.65 12.52 -20.03
C ARG A 174 -11.51 11.40 -19.42
N ALA A 175 -11.15 10.14 -19.67
CA ALA A 175 -11.89 8.99 -19.15
C ALA A 175 -11.83 8.91 -17.61
N LEU A 176 -10.70 9.27 -16.99
CA LEU A 176 -10.55 9.35 -15.54
C LEU A 176 -11.41 10.45 -14.91
N HIS A 177 -11.50 11.63 -15.57
CA HIS A 177 -12.40 12.71 -15.14
C HIS A 177 -13.87 12.29 -15.26
N GLN A 178 -14.26 11.68 -16.38
CA GLN A 178 -15.63 11.23 -16.65
C GLN A 178 -16.10 10.09 -15.72
N ASP A 179 -15.19 9.26 -15.21
CA ASP A 179 -15.50 8.26 -14.18
C ASP A 179 -15.86 8.90 -12.83
N GLY A 180 -15.52 10.17 -12.62
CA GLY A 180 -16.01 10.97 -11.48
C GLY A 180 -15.28 10.73 -10.15
N PHE A 181 -14.34 9.79 -10.07
CA PHE A 181 -13.59 9.54 -8.83
C PHE A 181 -12.81 10.78 -8.39
N SER A 182 -13.01 11.24 -7.15
CA SER A 182 -12.39 12.46 -6.61
C SER A 182 -12.76 13.76 -7.35
N ALA A 183 -13.80 13.74 -8.20
CA ALA A 183 -14.17 14.89 -9.04
C ALA A 183 -14.49 16.17 -8.25
N VAL A 184 -14.93 16.05 -6.99
CA VAL A 184 -15.16 17.22 -6.13
C VAL A 184 -13.91 18.10 -5.91
N HIS A 185 -12.71 17.54 -6.08
CA HIS A 185 -11.44 18.26 -5.97
C HIS A 185 -10.91 18.81 -7.31
N MET A 186 -11.46 18.41 -8.46
CA MET A 186 -10.88 18.65 -9.80
C MET A 186 -11.21 20.05 -10.36
N LEU A 187 -10.70 21.11 -9.74
CA LEU A 187 -10.99 22.49 -10.17
C LEU A 187 -10.53 22.78 -11.61
N ALA A 188 -9.40 22.20 -12.05
CA ALA A 188 -8.80 22.49 -13.36
C ALA A 188 -9.78 22.34 -14.54
N GLU A 189 -10.57 21.27 -14.57
CA GLU A 189 -11.54 20.95 -15.63
C GLU A 189 -12.69 21.96 -15.72
N HIS A 190 -12.86 22.81 -14.70
CA HIS A 190 -13.96 23.78 -14.59
C HIS A 190 -13.50 25.25 -14.66
N LEU A 191 -12.20 25.54 -14.72
CA LEU A 191 -11.67 26.91 -14.65
C LEU A 191 -11.67 27.69 -15.98
N ALA A 192 -11.88 27.02 -17.13
CA ALA A 192 -11.84 27.66 -18.45
C ALA A 192 -12.77 28.89 -18.60
N PRO A 193 -14.03 28.92 -18.09
CA PRO A 193 -14.90 30.09 -18.15
C PRO A 193 -14.36 31.33 -17.41
N LEU A 194 -13.41 31.16 -16.49
CA LEU A 194 -12.77 32.25 -15.74
C LEU A 194 -11.45 32.72 -16.39
N GLY A 195 -11.19 32.32 -17.64
CA GLY A 195 -10.02 32.76 -18.42
C GLY A 195 -8.72 32.02 -18.10
N TYR A 196 -8.83 30.77 -17.63
CA TYR A 196 -7.67 29.89 -17.41
C TYR A 196 -7.41 28.99 -18.61
N GLU A 197 -6.11 28.76 -18.87
CA GLU A 197 -5.65 27.57 -19.56
C GLU A 197 -5.27 26.56 -18.47
N ALA A 198 -6.13 25.57 -18.23
CA ALA A 198 -5.97 24.65 -17.10
C ALA A 198 -5.70 23.22 -17.56
N GLN A 199 -4.86 22.49 -16.80
CA GLN A 199 -4.61 21.06 -17.00
C GLN A 199 -4.67 20.30 -15.68
N LEU A 200 -5.40 19.19 -15.65
CA LEU A 200 -5.33 18.19 -14.58
C LEU A 200 -4.27 17.13 -14.92
N VAL A 201 -3.44 16.78 -13.94
CA VAL A 201 -2.45 15.71 -14.03
C VAL A 201 -2.64 14.75 -12.86
N VAL A 202 -2.94 13.48 -13.16
CA VAL A 202 -2.93 12.39 -12.16
C VAL A 202 -1.52 11.82 -12.11
N ALA A 203 -0.70 12.36 -11.21
CA ALA A 203 0.75 12.13 -11.22
C ALA A 203 1.14 10.68 -10.86
N ASN A 204 0.32 9.97 -10.09
CA ASN A 204 0.59 8.59 -9.70
C ASN A 204 -0.10 7.53 -10.60
N ASN A 205 -0.46 7.89 -11.84
CA ASN A 205 -1.02 6.98 -12.83
C ASN A 205 0.04 6.57 -13.87
N PRO A 206 0.64 5.36 -13.77
CA PRO A 206 1.75 4.98 -14.64
C PRO A 206 1.36 4.86 -16.12
N ALA A 207 0.15 4.38 -16.44
CA ALA A 207 -0.28 4.22 -17.83
C ALA A 207 -0.40 5.58 -18.54
N ALA A 208 -1.03 6.55 -17.89
CA ALA A 208 -1.15 7.91 -18.44
C ALA A 208 0.21 8.62 -18.49
N GLN A 209 1.00 8.54 -17.41
CA GLN A 209 2.33 9.16 -17.36
C GLN A 209 3.28 8.59 -18.44
N HIS A 210 3.30 7.28 -18.65
CA HIS A 210 4.11 6.66 -19.71
C HIS A 210 3.60 7.00 -21.12
N ALA A 211 2.28 7.05 -21.34
CA ALA A 211 1.71 7.48 -22.63
C ALA A 211 2.15 8.91 -22.96
N TRP A 212 2.04 9.85 -22.01
CA TRP A 212 2.52 11.22 -22.20
C TRP A 212 4.02 11.30 -22.48
N ALA A 213 4.83 10.58 -21.70
CA ALA A 213 6.29 10.59 -21.88
C ALA A 213 6.72 10.03 -23.26
N PHE A 214 6.02 9.01 -23.75
CA PHE A 214 6.20 8.46 -25.09
C PHE A 214 5.77 9.44 -26.18
N GLU A 215 4.60 10.07 -26.03
CA GLU A 215 4.08 11.09 -26.96
C GLU A 215 5.00 12.31 -27.08
N GLN A 216 5.68 12.71 -26.00
CA GLN A 216 6.68 13.79 -26.01
C GLN A 216 8.07 13.34 -26.48
N GLY A 217 8.29 12.06 -26.79
CA GLY A 217 9.57 11.54 -27.24
C GLY A 217 10.69 11.62 -26.19
N LEU A 218 10.36 11.51 -24.89
CA LEU A 218 11.34 11.62 -23.82
C LEU A 218 12.27 10.40 -23.76
N ASP A 219 13.52 10.59 -24.20
CA ASP A 219 14.59 9.60 -24.06
C ASP A 219 15.25 9.67 -22.67
N PHE A 220 14.88 8.73 -21.79
CA PHE A 220 15.50 8.55 -20.47
C PHE A 220 16.80 7.72 -20.50
N ARG A 221 17.39 7.48 -21.68
CA ARG A 221 18.72 6.87 -21.90
C ARG A 221 18.90 5.52 -21.20
N GLY A 222 17.86 4.69 -21.21
CA GLY A 222 17.86 3.36 -20.59
C GLY A 222 17.53 3.32 -19.10
N ARG A 223 17.22 4.46 -18.46
CA ARG A 223 16.63 4.49 -17.11
C ARG A 223 15.10 4.45 -17.22
N VAL A 224 14.44 3.69 -16.35
CA VAL A 224 12.98 3.80 -16.16
C VAL A 224 12.68 5.12 -15.44
N PRO A 225 11.88 6.04 -16.02
CA PRO A 225 11.56 7.31 -15.38
C PRO A 225 10.68 7.09 -14.14
N SER A 226 10.90 7.85 -13.08
CA SER A 226 9.97 7.87 -11.96
C SER A 226 8.76 8.78 -12.28
N PRO A 227 7.60 8.59 -11.62
CA PRO A 227 6.46 9.50 -11.78
C PRO A 227 6.79 10.97 -11.48
N GLN A 228 7.75 11.24 -10.58
CA GLN A 228 8.24 12.60 -10.33
C GLN A 228 9.04 13.18 -11.50
N ASP A 229 9.79 12.35 -12.25
CA ASP A 229 10.59 12.80 -13.39
C ASP A 229 9.68 13.17 -14.58
N ILE A 230 8.62 12.37 -14.81
CA ILE A 230 7.62 12.66 -15.84
C ILE A 230 6.78 13.88 -15.43
N LEU A 231 6.30 13.96 -14.19
CA LEU A 231 5.57 15.13 -13.70
C LEU A 231 6.43 16.40 -13.78
N GLN A 232 7.72 16.33 -13.45
CA GLN A 232 8.63 17.46 -13.63
C GLN A 232 8.65 17.93 -15.09
N ALA A 233 8.84 17.01 -16.04
CA ALA A 233 8.80 17.33 -17.47
C ALA A 233 7.42 17.89 -17.90
N GLN A 234 6.32 17.41 -17.35
CA GLN A 234 4.96 17.96 -17.60
C GLN A 234 4.84 19.40 -17.10
N VAL A 235 5.27 19.69 -15.87
CA VAL A 235 5.25 21.05 -15.29
C VAL A 235 6.17 21.99 -16.09
N GLU A 236 7.33 21.52 -16.53
CA GLU A 236 8.29 22.34 -17.30
C GLU A 236 7.81 22.60 -18.73
N ALA A 237 7.24 21.61 -19.42
CA ALA A 237 6.65 21.76 -20.75
C ALA A 237 5.38 22.64 -20.73
N PHE A 238 4.54 22.49 -19.71
CA PHE A 238 3.34 23.32 -19.55
C PHE A 238 3.65 24.71 -18.97
N ALA A 239 4.77 24.90 -18.27
CA ALA A 239 5.19 26.19 -17.71
C ALA A 239 4.05 27.01 -17.04
N PRO A 240 3.38 26.46 -16.00
CA PRO A 240 2.23 27.11 -15.37
C PRO A 240 2.61 28.40 -14.64
N ASP A 241 1.69 29.37 -14.63
CA ASP A 241 1.74 30.48 -13.68
C ASP A 241 1.38 30.00 -12.28
N VAL A 242 0.42 29.07 -12.19
CA VAL A 242 -0.15 28.56 -10.94
C VAL A 242 -0.02 27.04 -10.89
N LEU A 243 0.63 26.51 -9.87
CA LEU A 243 0.73 25.07 -9.62
C LEU A 243 -0.09 24.73 -8.37
N TYR A 244 -1.17 23.97 -8.55
CA TYR A 244 -2.06 23.56 -7.47
C TYR A 244 -1.90 22.07 -7.19
N ILE A 245 -1.34 21.73 -6.03
CA ILE A 245 -1.00 20.36 -5.65
C ILE A 245 -2.03 19.85 -4.63
N SER A 246 -2.91 18.96 -5.08
CA SER A 246 -3.96 18.35 -4.24
C SER A 246 -3.43 17.21 -3.34
N ASP A 247 -2.21 16.74 -3.59
CA ASP A 247 -1.43 15.88 -2.69
C ASP A 247 -0.07 16.53 -2.34
N PRO A 248 -0.08 17.55 -1.45
CA PRO A 248 1.14 18.27 -1.07
C PRO A 248 2.07 17.44 -0.18
N ILE A 249 1.75 16.18 0.12
CA ILE A 249 2.63 15.26 0.87
C ILE A 249 3.50 14.47 -0.11
N GLY A 250 2.91 13.90 -1.16
CA GLY A 250 3.65 13.20 -2.21
C GLY A 250 4.51 14.12 -3.08
N PHE A 251 4.07 15.38 -3.25
CA PHE A 251 4.74 16.41 -4.06
C PHE A 251 4.90 17.70 -3.27
N ASP A 252 5.75 17.65 -2.23
CA ASP A 252 6.00 18.77 -1.33
C ASP A 252 7.08 19.74 -1.85
N SER A 253 7.60 20.62 -0.99
CA SER A 253 8.61 21.63 -1.37
C SER A 253 9.89 21.04 -1.95
N ARG A 254 10.21 19.76 -1.66
CA ARG A 254 11.33 19.05 -2.30
C ARG A 254 11.09 18.82 -3.78
N PHE A 255 9.84 18.55 -4.18
CA PHE A 255 9.46 18.49 -5.60
C PHE A 255 9.49 19.88 -6.24
N VAL A 256 8.93 20.91 -5.59
CA VAL A 256 8.90 22.27 -6.13
C VAL A 256 10.31 22.82 -6.39
N ARG A 257 11.28 22.55 -5.50
CA ARG A 257 12.69 22.93 -5.68
C ARG A 257 13.45 22.17 -6.77
N ARG A 258 12.91 21.05 -7.30
CA ARG A 258 13.49 20.34 -8.45
C ARG A 258 13.18 21.02 -9.80
N LEU A 259 12.11 21.80 -9.87
CA LEU A 259 11.66 22.46 -11.10
C LEU A 259 12.70 23.50 -11.55
N SER A 260 13.08 23.47 -12.83
CA SER A 260 13.96 24.47 -13.45
C SER A 260 13.45 25.90 -13.33
N ARG A 261 12.12 26.07 -13.19
CA ARG A 261 11.48 27.34 -12.88
C ARG A 261 10.35 27.13 -11.87
N ARG A 262 10.42 27.81 -10.72
CA ARG A 262 9.31 27.88 -9.77
C ARG A 262 8.11 28.64 -10.39
N PRO A 263 6.89 28.10 -10.32
CA PRO A 263 5.66 28.83 -10.66
C PRO A 263 5.48 30.10 -9.83
N ARG A 264 4.68 31.05 -10.33
CA ARG A 264 4.43 32.34 -9.66
C ARG A 264 3.62 32.17 -8.37
N LEU A 265 2.75 31.17 -8.33
CA LEU A 265 1.94 30.80 -7.18
C LEU A 265 1.89 29.28 -7.04
N VAL A 266 2.28 28.76 -5.88
CA VAL A 266 2.21 27.33 -5.55
C VAL A 266 1.19 27.13 -4.44
N LEU A 267 0.11 26.40 -4.73
CA LEU A 267 -0.96 26.09 -3.77
C LEU A 267 -0.94 24.61 -3.39
N GLY A 268 -1.32 24.30 -2.15
CA GLY A 268 -1.56 22.94 -1.67
C GLY A 268 -2.99 22.79 -1.15
N TRP A 269 -3.55 21.59 -1.17
CA TRP A 269 -4.79 21.25 -0.46
C TRP A 269 -4.56 20.13 0.55
N ARG A 270 -5.05 20.26 1.79
CA ARG A 270 -4.98 19.17 2.77
C ARG A 270 -6.18 19.12 3.72
N ALA A 271 -6.73 17.93 3.89
CA ALA A 271 -7.74 17.61 4.91
C ALA A 271 -7.58 16.15 5.39
N ALA A 272 -6.34 15.73 5.61
CA ALA A 272 -5.96 14.37 6.00
C ALA A 272 -4.57 14.37 6.68
N ASN A 273 -4.20 13.26 7.33
CA ASN A 273 -2.98 13.10 8.12
C ASN A 273 -1.72 13.75 7.52
N ILE A 274 -0.92 14.41 8.34
CA ILE A 274 0.31 15.10 7.95
C ILE A 274 1.49 14.37 8.59
N PRO A 275 2.53 13.93 7.86
CA PRO A 275 3.72 13.37 8.49
C PRO A 275 4.57 14.48 9.10
N GLU A 276 5.27 14.20 10.20
CA GLU A 276 6.25 15.13 10.81
C GLU A 276 7.36 15.57 9.84
N SER A 277 7.63 14.77 8.80
CA SER A 277 8.63 15.01 7.76
C SER A 277 8.10 15.80 6.54
N TRP A 278 6.90 16.39 6.62
CA TRP A 278 6.36 17.23 5.54
C TRP A 278 7.09 18.58 5.44
N ASP A 279 7.50 18.98 4.24
CA ASP A 279 8.10 20.30 3.98
C ASP A 279 7.15 21.17 3.13
N PRO A 280 6.39 22.11 3.74
CA PRO A 280 5.52 23.04 3.03
C PRO A 280 6.17 24.41 2.71
N THR A 281 7.47 24.61 2.92
CA THR A 281 8.14 25.93 2.83
C THR A 281 8.07 26.64 1.47
N GLU A 282 7.88 25.91 0.36
CA GLU A 282 7.68 26.48 -0.97
C GLU A 282 6.22 26.78 -1.30
N PHE A 283 5.25 26.45 -0.44
CA PHE A 283 3.84 26.72 -0.71
C PHE A 283 3.48 28.17 -0.34
N ASP A 284 2.95 28.89 -1.34
CA ASP A 284 2.42 30.24 -1.18
C ASP A 284 1.05 30.26 -0.50
N LEU A 285 0.30 29.15 -0.58
CA LEU A 285 -0.99 29.00 0.10
C LEU A 285 -1.32 27.52 0.36
N ILE A 286 -1.63 27.16 1.61
CA ILE A 286 -2.25 25.87 1.94
C ILE A 286 -3.76 26.05 2.19
N LEU A 287 -4.56 25.35 1.39
CA LEU A 287 -6.01 25.34 1.46
C LEU A 287 -6.49 24.18 2.35
N SER A 288 -7.38 24.46 3.31
CA SER A 288 -8.00 23.44 4.17
C SER A 288 -9.25 23.94 4.87
N CYS A 289 -10.27 23.09 4.99
CA CYS A 289 -11.46 23.37 5.82
C CYS A 289 -11.24 23.11 7.33
N LEU A 290 -10.08 22.57 7.74
CA LEU A 290 -9.75 22.29 9.15
C LEU A 290 -8.75 23.29 9.70
N ASP A 291 -9.06 23.86 10.86
CA ASP A 291 -8.28 24.95 11.45
C ASP A 291 -6.91 24.47 11.95
N GLY A 292 -6.88 23.31 12.62
CA GLY A 292 -5.64 22.70 13.08
C GLY A 292 -4.70 22.31 11.94
N VAL A 293 -5.23 21.93 10.77
CA VAL A 293 -4.41 21.69 9.57
C VAL A 293 -3.82 22.99 9.01
N ARG A 294 -4.59 24.09 8.96
CA ARG A 294 -4.07 25.40 8.53
C ARG A 294 -3.02 25.94 9.49
N ALA A 295 -3.29 25.86 10.79
CA ALA A 295 -2.33 26.26 11.82
C ALA A 295 -1.04 25.44 11.75
N LYS A 296 -1.13 24.11 11.58
CA LYS A 296 0.04 23.23 11.44
C LYS A 296 0.84 23.53 10.17
N ALA A 297 0.18 23.83 9.05
CA ALA A 297 0.87 24.21 7.81
C ALA A 297 1.70 25.49 7.98
N LEU A 298 1.15 26.50 8.65
CA LEU A 298 1.89 27.74 8.99
C LEU A 298 3.04 27.47 9.96
N GLU A 299 2.83 26.67 11.01
CA GLU A 299 3.88 26.25 11.96
C GLU A 299 5.04 25.54 11.26
N MET A 300 4.74 24.71 10.25
CA MET A 300 5.72 23.98 9.44
C MET A 300 6.32 24.82 8.29
N GLY A 301 5.97 26.10 8.18
CA GLY A 301 6.63 27.07 7.29
C GLY A 301 5.93 27.38 5.97
N ALA A 302 4.67 26.98 5.77
CA ALA A 302 3.86 27.49 4.66
C ALA A 302 3.72 29.02 4.78
N ARG A 303 3.72 29.74 3.65
CA ARG A 303 3.67 31.22 3.67
C ARG A 303 2.32 31.78 4.10
N ASP A 304 1.24 31.06 3.82
CA ASP A 304 -0.13 31.44 4.09
C ASP A 304 -1.03 30.19 4.12
N ALA A 305 -2.19 30.27 4.79
CA ALA A 305 -3.18 29.20 4.81
C ALA A 305 -4.62 29.76 4.86
N ALA A 306 -5.50 29.28 3.98
CA ALA A 306 -6.87 29.78 3.86
C ALA A 306 -7.93 28.69 3.98
N HIS A 307 -9.08 29.07 4.55
CA HIS A 307 -10.26 28.21 4.59
C HIS A 307 -10.81 28.03 3.17
N PHE A 308 -11.01 26.78 2.75
CA PHE A 308 -11.56 26.44 1.45
C PHE A 308 -12.26 25.09 1.54
N HIS A 309 -13.19 24.83 0.62
CA HIS A 309 -13.87 23.54 0.50
C HIS A 309 -13.89 23.13 -0.98
N PRO A 310 -13.77 21.84 -1.30
CA PRO A 310 -14.04 21.32 -2.65
C PRO A 310 -15.51 21.54 -3.03
N GLY A 311 -15.83 21.38 -4.32
CA GLY A 311 -17.17 21.70 -4.86
C GLY A 311 -17.79 20.55 -5.60
N PHE A 312 -19.10 20.38 -5.53
CA PHE A 312 -19.82 19.28 -6.17
C PHE A 312 -20.13 19.58 -7.66
N PRO A 313 -19.63 18.80 -8.63
CA PRO A 313 -19.96 18.99 -10.05
C PRO A 313 -21.37 18.46 -10.40
N ASP A 314 -22.18 19.26 -11.11
CA ASP A 314 -23.55 18.88 -11.49
C ASP A 314 -23.61 17.59 -12.34
N PHE A 315 -22.58 17.31 -13.14
CA PHE A 315 -22.52 16.10 -13.98
C PHE A 315 -22.62 14.80 -13.17
N LEU A 316 -22.12 14.78 -11.92
CA LEU A 316 -22.23 13.62 -11.04
C LEU A 316 -23.69 13.35 -10.69
N PHE A 317 -24.45 14.39 -10.34
CA PHE A 317 -25.89 14.28 -10.12
C PHE A 317 -26.61 13.82 -11.38
N GLN A 318 -26.34 14.43 -12.54
CA GLN A 318 -26.99 14.02 -13.80
C GLN A 318 -26.73 12.56 -14.16
N ALA A 319 -25.51 12.06 -13.92
CA ALA A 319 -25.11 10.69 -14.24
C ALA A 319 -25.72 9.60 -13.32
N VAL A 320 -26.29 9.99 -12.16
CA VAL A 320 -26.91 9.06 -11.20
C VAL A 320 -28.36 9.40 -10.83
N ARG A 321 -28.93 10.51 -11.31
CA ARG A 321 -30.26 11.01 -10.90
C ARG A 321 -31.39 9.98 -10.99
N ASP A 322 -31.30 9.03 -11.91
CA ASP A 322 -32.32 8.00 -12.15
C ASP A 322 -32.13 6.74 -11.27
N GLU A 323 -31.06 6.68 -10.47
CA GLU A 323 -30.80 5.63 -9.46
C GLU A 323 -31.84 5.70 -8.32
N GLN A 324 -32.36 4.53 -7.90
CA GLN A 324 -33.43 4.41 -6.91
C GLN A 324 -32.91 3.99 -5.53
N ALA A 325 -33.47 4.58 -4.47
CA ALA A 325 -33.13 4.27 -3.08
C ALA A 325 -33.72 2.93 -2.59
N VAL A 326 -33.07 1.83 -2.98
CA VAL A 326 -33.48 0.44 -2.72
C VAL A 326 -32.91 -0.18 -1.45
N HIS A 327 -31.80 0.34 -0.91
CA HIS A 327 -31.19 -0.15 0.33
C HIS A 327 -31.54 0.75 1.51
N ASP A 328 -31.75 0.21 2.71
CA ASP A 328 -32.11 1.04 3.87
C ASP A 328 -30.93 1.91 4.33
N VAL A 329 -29.75 1.32 4.56
CA VAL A 329 -28.53 2.04 4.92
C VAL A 329 -27.43 1.76 3.90
N ALA A 330 -26.76 2.80 3.43
CA ALA A 330 -25.61 2.70 2.52
C ALA A 330 -24.35 3.40 3.08
N PHE A 331 -23.20 2.77 2.89
CA PHE A 331 -21.88 3.35 3.18
C PHE A 331 -20.85 2.91 2.12
N CYS A 332 -20.10 3.86 1.57
CA CYS A 332 -18.94 3.61 0.71
C CYS A 332 -17.68 4.20 1.35
N GLY A 333 -16.60 3.44 1.52
CA GLY A 333 -15.40 4.04 2.13
C GLY A 333 -14.24 3.08 2.38
N GLN A 334 -13.25 3.59 3.11
CA GLN A 334 -12.08 2.82 3.54
C GLN A 334 -12.18 2.40 5.01
N VAL A 335 -11.69 1.18 5.28
CA VAL A 335 -11.36 0.66 6.61
C VAL A 335 -9.83 0.58 6.76
N ASN A 336 -9.35 0.90 7.97
CA ASN A 336 -7.93 0.97 8.32
C ASN A 336 -7.81 0.90 9.86
N ALA A 337 -6.85 0.16 10.40
CA ALA A 337 -6.71 -0.02 11.85
C ALA A 337 -6.24 1.27 12.60
N ASN A 338 -5.53 2.15 11.90
CA ASN A 338 -4.83 3.30 12.47
C ASN A 338 -5.60 4.62 12.30
N GLN A 339 -6.21 4.85 11.13
CA GLN A 339 -6.92 6.11 10.83
C GLN A 339 -8.44 6.04 11.07
N TYR A 340 -9.02 4.84 11.10
CA TYR A 340 -10.47 4.67 11.05
C TYR A 340 -11.01 3.90 12.26
N ARG A 341 -10.42 4.06 13.44
CA ARG A 341 -10.81 3.28 14.64
C ARG A 341 -12.28 3.52 15.03
N SER A 342 -12.68 4.79 15.13
CA SER A 342 -14.08 5.19 15.41
C SER A 342 -15.03 4.71 14.30
N ARG A 343 -14.66 4.92 13.04
CA ARG A 343 -15.40 4.43 11.87
C ARG A 343 -15.60 2.91 11.90
N ASN A 344 -14.55 2.12 12.10
CA ASN A 344 -14.63 0.66 12.09
C ASN A 344 -15.56 0.14 13.19
N ALA A 345 -15.56 0.77 14.37
CA ALA A 345 -16.49 0.44 15.45
C ALA A 345 -17.96 0.67 15.04
N ARG A 346 -18.28 1.82 14.43
CA ARG A 346 -19.65 2.11 13.97
C ARG A 346 -20.05 1.29 12.73
N LEU A 347 -19.11 0.95 11.85
CA LEU A 347 -19.37 -0.01 10.77
C LEU A 347 -19.64 -1.42 11.31
N HIS A 348 -19.04 -1.81 12.43
CA HIS A 348 -19.40 -3.05 13.13
C HIS A 348 -20.79 -2.97 13.76
N LEU A 349 -21.12 -1.87 14.45
CA LEU A 349 -22.45 -1.62 15.03
C LEU A 349 -23.57 -1.72 13.98
N LEU A 350 -23.38 -1.10 12.80
CA LEU A 350 -24.36 -1.18 11.71
C LEU A 350 -24.47 -2.61 11.14
N ALA A 351 -23.35 -3.34 11.02
CA ALA A 351 -23.37 -4.73 10.57
C ALA A 351 -24.07 -5.65 11.59
N GLU A 352 -23.91 -5.41 12.88
CA GLU A 352 -24.63 -6.10 13.96
C GLU A 352 -26.13 -5.81 13.92
N ALA A 353 -26.53 -4.53 13.83
CA ALA A 353 -27.92 -4.14 13.69
C ALA A 353 -28.58 -4.75 12.43
N CYS A 354 -27.84 -4.85 11.32
CA CYS A 354 -28.29 -5.54 10.11
C CYS A 354 -28.48 -7.05 10.35
N ALA A 355 -27.53 -7.71 11.01
CA ALA A 355 -27.61 -9.14 11.32
C ALA A 355 -28.75 -9.48 12.30
N GLN A 356 -29.12 -8.55 13.16
CA GLN A 356 -30.32 -8.59 14.02
C GLN A 356 -31.63 -8.30 13.26
N GLY A 357 -31.58 -8.03 11.96
CA GLY A 357 -32.75 -7.75 11.12
C GLY A 357 -33.38 -6.35 11.32
N ARG A 358 -32.65 -5.37 11.88
CA ARG A 358 -33.19 -4.03 12.14
C ARG A 358 -33.40 -3.21 10.86
N PHE A 359 -32.56 -3.43 9.83
CA PHE A 359 -32.61 -2.77 8.52
C PHE A 359 -31.70 -3.49 7.52
N GLY A 360 -31.91 -3.27 6.22
CA GLY A 360 -30.96 -3.71 5.18
C GLY A 360 -29.72 -2.82 5.10
N LEU A 361 -28.55 -3.39 4.84
CA LEU A 361 -27.28 -2.67 4.83
C LEU A 361 -26.47 -2.96 3.56
N ARG A 362 -26.03 -1.91 2.87
CA ARG A 362 -25.04 -1.97 1.80
C ARG A 362 -23.76 -1.28 2.24
N MET A 363 -22.71 -2.06 2.47
CA MET A 363 -21.35 -1.53 2.65
C MET A 363 -20.50 -1.81 1.42
N ASN A 364 -19.89 -0.79 0.84
CA ASN A 364 -18.88 -0.90 -0.20
C ASN A 364 -17.53 -0.46 0.38
N LEU A 365 -16.79 -1.43 0.95
CA LEU A 365 -15.56 -1.19 1.70
C LEU A 365 -14.31 -1.46 0.87
N SER A 366 -13.28 -0.66 1.13
CA SER A 366 -11.94 -0.73 0.53
C SER A 366 -10.87 -0.49 1.60
N GLY A 367 -9.59 -0.56 1.23
CA GLY A 367 -8.48 -0.43 2.19
C GLY A 367 -8.14 -1.76 2.86
N GLN A 368 -7.80 -1.70 4.15
CA GLN A 368 -7.36 -2.83 4.97
C GLN A 368 -8.57 -3.61 5.51
N LEU A 369 -9.14 -4.52 4.71
CA LEU A 369 -10.34 -5.29 5.08
C LEU A 369 -10.11 -6.22 6.28
N GLU A 370 -8.87 -6.58 6.56
CA GLU A 370 -8.39 -7.28 7.76
C GLU A 370 -8.71 -6.50 9.05
N ALA A 371 -8.73 -5.16 9.00
CA ALA A 371 -9.13 -4.31 10.13
C ALA A 371 -10.66 -4.29 10.38
N ALA A 372 -11.46 -4.90 9.49
CA ALA A 372 -12.90 -5.04 9.66
C ALA A 372 -13.27 -6.39 10.30
N THR A 373 -14.25 -6.35 11.20
CA THR A 373 -14.75 -7.55 11.88
C THR A 373 -15.30 -8.57 10.88
N PRO A 374 -15.36 -9.88 11.22
CA PRO A 374 -15.96 -10.89 10.34
C PRO A 374 -17.38 -10.54 9.89
N LEU A 375 -18.17 -9.92 10.78
CA LEU A 375 -19.54 -9.48 10.48
C LEU A 375 -19.57 -8.31 9.50
N THR A 376 -18.71 -7.30 9.70
CA THR A 376 -18.53 -6.18 8.77
C THR A 376 -18.03 -6.65 7.40
N ARG A 377 -17.17 -7.68 7.35
CA ARG A 377 -16.73 -8.31 6.10
C ARG A 377 -17.85 -9.10 5.40
N ALA A 378 -18.73 -9.77 6.15
CA ALA A 378 -19.85 -10.52 5.57
C ALA A 378 -20.88 -9.64 4.85
N VAL A 379 -21.03 -8.37 5.25
CA VAL A 379 -21.92 -7.38 4.59
C VAL A 379 -21.21 -6.49 3.57
N ASN A 380 -19.94 -6.76 3.25
CA ASN A 380 -19.17 -5.98 2.30
C ASN A 380 -19.44 -6.41 0.84
N ALA A 381 -20.03 -5.53 0.05
CA ALA A 381 -20.26 -5.67 -1.38
C ALA A 381 -19.02 -5.31 -2.25
N GLY A 382 -17.84 -5.15 -1.63
CA GLY A 382 -16.57 -4.90 -2.31
C GLY A 382 -16.28 -3.41 -2.57
N PRO A 383 -15.08 -3.08 -3.08
CA PRO A 383 -14.68 -1.71 -3.36
C PRO A 383 -15.54 -1.11 -4.48
N CYS A 384 -15.94 0.15 -4.31
CA CYS A 384 -16.75 0.88 -5.27
C CYS A 384 -16.23 2.31 -5.38
N PHE A 385 -16.05 2.80 -6.60
CA PHE A 385 -15.41 4.09 -6.90
C PHE A 385 -16.14 4.82 -8.02
N GLY A 386 -15.83 6.11 -8.20
CA GLY A 386 -16.36 6.92 -9.30
C GLY A 386 -17.90 6.95 -9.35
N LEU A 387 -18.47 6.94 -10.55
CA LEU A 387 -19.92 6.92 -10.76
C LEU A 387 -20.60 5.74 -10.08
N ASP A 388 -19.97 4.57 -9.96
CA ASP A 388 -20.55 3.42 -9.26
C ASP A 388 -20.62 3.67 -7.74
N MET A 389 -19.69 4.44 -7.17
CA MET A 389 -19.80 4.90 -5.77
C MET A 389 -20.98 5.87 -5.63
N TYR A 390 -21.13 6.85 -6.52
CA TYR A 390 -22.23 7.81 -6.46
C TYR A 390 -23.61 7.13 -6.62
N ARG A 391 -23.70 6.09 -7.47
CA ARG A 391 -24.87 5.19 -7.54
C ARG A 391 -25.10 4.45 -6.22
N ALA A 392 -24.06 3.84 -5.65
CA ALA A 392 -24.16 3.15 -4.37
C ALA A 392 -24.64 4.07 -3.23
N LEU A 393 -24.19 5.34 -3.18
CA LEU A 393 -24.69 6.34 -2.23
C LEU A 393 -26.17 6.67 -2.47
N ARG A 394 -26.56 7.01 -3.71
CA ARG A 394 -27.95 7.36 -4.05
C ARG A 394 -28.93 6.18 -3.91
N SER A 395 -28.42 4.94 -4.03
CA SER A 395 -29.20 3.73 -3.77
C SER A 395 -29.52 3.49 -2.28
N GLY A 396 -28.92 4.27 -1.37
CA GLY A 396 -29.22 4.27 0.06
C GLY A 396 -30.37 5.21 0.42
N ARG A 397 -31.33 4.71 1.21
CA ARG A 397 -32.38 5.52 1.85
C ARG A 397 -31.77 6.41 2.92
N VAL A 398 -30.82 5.91 3.69
CA VAL A 398 -29.95 6.65 4.60
C VAL A 398 -28.50 6.41 4.17
N VAL A 399 -27.78 7.48 3.82
CA VAL A 399 -26.33 7.45 3.64
C VAL A 399 -25.67 7.75 4.98
N PHE A 400 -24.96 6.77 5.51
CA PHE A 400 -24.19 6.92 6.74
C PHE A 400 -22.87 7.64 6.46
N ASP A 401 -22.48 8.57 7.33
CA ASP A 401 -21.14 9.13 7.36
C ASP A 401 -20.53 9.20 8.76
N VAL A 402 -19.21 9.00 8.81
CA VAL A 402 -18.39 9.06 10.03
C VAL A 402 -16.98 9.52 9.68
N ARG A 403 -16.48 10.52 10.43
CA ARG A 403 -15.17 11.13 10.21
C ARG A 403 -14.06 10.12 10.49
N GLY A 404 -12.96 10.23 9.76
CA GLY A 404 -11.72 9.56 10.13
C GLY A 404 -10.91 10.38 11.13
N ASP A 405 -9.89 9.75 11.70
CA ASP A 405 -8.87 10.43 12.47
C ASP A 405 -7.99 11.27 11.52
N ILE A 406 -7.69 12.52 11.89
CA ILE A 406 -6.86 13.44 11.11
C ILE A 406 -5.87 14.12 12.06
N GLY A 407 -4.59 13.79 11.92
CA GLY A 407 -3.56 14.27 12.83
C GLY A 407 -2.16 14.33 12.25
N LEU A 408 -1.22 14.82 13.06
CA LEU A 408 0.21 14.76 12.81
C LEU A 408 0.71 13.32 13.07
N VAL A 409 1.45 12.71 12.14
CA VAL A 409 1.93 11.33 12.22
C VAL A 409 3.45 11.30 12.29
N GLY A 410 3.96 10.88 13.44
CA GLY A 410 5.40 10.70 13.69
C GLY A 410 5.81 9.23 13.85
N PRO A 411 7.13 8.92 13.87
CA PRO A 411 7.65 7.55 13.99
C PRO A 411 7.21 6.80 15.26
N GLY A 412 6.74 7.52 16.29
CA GLY A 412 6.24 6.96 17.54
C GLY A 412 4.71 6.86 17.66
N GLY A 413 3.96 7.07 16.58
CA GLY A 413 2.50 6.83 16.53
C GLY A 413 1.59 7.74 17.37
N ARG A 414 2.15 8.69 18.15
CA ARG A 414 1.36 9.65 18.93
C ARG A 414 0.80 10.74 18.03
N ALA A 415 -0.43 10.55 17.56
CA ALA A 415 -1.14 11.56 16.78
C ALA A 415 -1.47 12.79 17.62
N GLN A 416 -0.99 13.97 17.20
CA GLN A 416 -1.63 15.24 17.55
C GLN A 416 -2.91 15.33 16.71
N ASP A 417 -4.08 15.38 17.34
CA ASP A 417 -5.33 15.65 16.62
C ASP A 417 -5.28 17.07 16.01
N LEU A 418 -5.50 17.16 14.69
CA LEU A 418 -5.51 18.41 13.92
C LEU A 418 -6.91 18.76 13.41
N ALA A 419 -7.91 17.90 13.65
CA ALA A 419 -9.31 18.16 13.32
C ALA A 419 -10.15 18.51 14.56
N GLY A 420 -9.80 18.01 15.74
CA GLY A 420 -10.51 18.32 16.99
C GLY A 420 -11.99 17.97 16.87
N ARG A 421 -12.86 18.98 17.05
CA ARG A 421 -14.32 18.88 16.84
C ARG A 421 -14.80 19.39 15.46
N GLN A 422 -13.94 19.47 14.45
CA GLN A 422 -14.29 19.87 13.07
C GLN A 422 -14.28 18.68 12.11
N THR A 423 -15.28 18.59 11.22
CA THR A 423 -15.31 17.62 10.12
C THR A 423 -14.89 18.25 8.79
N ALA A 424 -14.29 17.43 7.94
CA ALA A 424 -13.87 17.78 6.58
C ALA A 424 -14.22 16.65 5.60
N ASN A 425 -15.19 15.81 5.96
CA ASN A 425 -15.45 14.60 5.20
C ASN A 425 -16.20 14.92 3.91
N MET A 426 -15.58 14.59 2.76
CA MET A 426 -16.15 14.87 1.44
C MET A 426 -17.50 14.21 1.24
N ARG A 427 -17.77 13.09 1.94
CA ARG A 427 -19.06 12.42 1.90
C ARG A 427 -20.25 13.33 2.20
N ILE A 428 -20.06 14.37 3.01
CA ILE A 428 -21.10 15.35 3.33
C ILE A 428 -21.60 16.04 2.05
N PHE A 429 -20.68 16.48 1.17
CA PHE A 429 -21.00 17.10 -0.13
C PHE A 429 -21.39 16.06 -1.19
N GLU A 430 -20.78 14.88 -1.17
CA GLU A 430 -21.11 13.81 -2.13
C GLU A 430 -22.53 13.29 -1.96
N ALA A 431 -22.95 12.99 -0.73
CA ALA A 431 -24.28 12.43 -0.44
C ALA A 431 -25.40 13.45 -0.72
N THR A 432 -25.23 14.69 -0.24
CA THR A 432 -26.19 15.78 -0.50
C THR A 432 -26.22 16.15 -1.98
N GLY A 433 -25.07 16.20 -2.66
CA GLY A 433 -24.97 16.51 -4.10
C GLY A 433 -25.61 15.47 -5.01
N VAL A 434 -25.58 14.17 -4.64
CA VAL A 434 -26.38 13.14 -5.33
C VAL A 434 -27.82 13.04 -4.82
N GLY A 435 -28.26 13.96 -3.94
CA GLY A 435 -29.63 14.02 -3.43
C GLY A 435 -30.05 12.84 -2.55
N ALA A 436 -29.11 12.26 -1.80
CA ALA A 436 -29.38 11.25 -0.79
C ALA A 436 -29.57 11.89 0.60
N PHE A 437 -30.33 11.24 1.47
CA PHE A 437 -30.44 11.65 2.87
C PHE A 437 -29.16 11.28 3.62
N LEU A 438 -28.45 12.28 4.13
CA LEU A 438 -27.21 12.11 4.90
C LEU A 438 -27.52 12.04 6.40
N LEU A 439 -26.95 11.04 7.07
CA LEU A 439 -26.85 10.94 8.53
C LEU A 439 -25.36 10.87 8.93
N THR A 440 -24.84 11.96 9.50
CA THR A 440 -23.40 12.13 9.81
C THR A 440 -23.13 12.29 11.30
N GLU A 441 -21.93 11.95 11.77
CA GLU A 441 -21.48 12.30 13.12
C GLU A 441 -21.51 13.82 13.33
N HIS A 442 -21.98 14.25 14.50
CA HIS A 442 -22.09 15.68 14.85
C HIS A 442 -20.73 16.30 15.18
N PHE A 443 -20.40 17.39 14.49
CA PHE A 443 -19.18 18.18 14.66
C PHE A 443 -19.51 19.68 14.59
N ASP A 444 -18.71 20.51 15.25
CA ASP A 444 -19.06 21.90 15.58
C ASP A 444 -19.18 22.78 14.32
N ASN A 445 -18.43 22.47 13.26
CA ASN A 445 -18.47 23.16 11.97
C ASN A 445 -19.46 22.55 10.95
N VAL A 446 -20.33 21.63 11.35
CA VAL A 446 -21.27 21.01 10.40
C VAL A 446 -22.33 22.00 9.90
N GLU A 447 -22.73 22.97 10.73
CA GLU A 447 -23.74 23.98 10.39
C GLU A 447 -23.24 25.00 9.35
N ASP A 448 -21.92 25.20 9.26
CA ASP A 448 -21.26 25.97 8.20
C ASP A 448 -21.57 25.39 6.80
N TYR A 449 -21.86 24.07 6.74
CA TYR A 449 -22.16 23.36 5.51
C TYR A 449 -23.66 23.12 5.33
N PHE A 450 -24.32 22.51 6.32
CA PHE A 450 -25.73 22.11 6.24
C PHE A 450 -26.36 22.13 7.62
N ARG A 451 -27.62 22.57 7.70
CA ARG A 451 -28.36 22.68 8.95
C ARG A 451 -28.94 21.31 9.37
N PRO A 452 -28.56 20.76 10.54
CA PRO A 452 -29.12 19.51 11.06
C PRO A 452 -30.65 19.57 11.22
N GLY A 453 -31.30 18.45 10.96
CA GLY A 453 -32.76 18.30 10.98
C GLY A 453 -33.50 19.03 9.86
N VAL A 454 -32.82 19.76 8.97
CA VAL A 454 -33.42 20.54 7.87
C VAL A 454 -32.86 20.16 6.50
N GLU A 455 -31.54 20.03 6.37
CA GLU A 455 -30.84 19.75 5.10
C GLU A 455 -30.03 18.45 5.15
N ILE A 456 -29.58 18.09 6.35
CA ILE A 456 -28.95 16.82 6.71
C ILE A 456 -29.48 16.39 8.08
N GLU A 457 -29.09 15.22 8.57
CA GLU A 457 -29.26 14.84 9.97
C GLU A 457 -27.90 14.50 10.61
N THR A 458 -27.78 14.72 11.91
CA THR A 458 -26.58 14.36 12.68
C THR A 458 -26.87 13.34 13.78
N TYR A 459 -25.84 12.66 14.30
CA TYR A 459 -25.92 11.88 15.55
C TYR A 459 -24.73 12.20 16.46
N ALA A 460 -24.95 12.21 17.77
CA ALA A 460 -23.93 12.45 18.79
C ALA A 460 -23.31 11.14 19.31
N ASP A 461 -24.08 10.04 19.34
CA ASP A 461 -23.63 8.75 19.84
C ASP A 461 -24.23 7.55 19.06
N ASP A 462 -23.81 6.35 19.45
CA ASP A 462 -24.14 5.08 18.80
C ASP A 462 -25.60 4.65 19.01
N ALA A 463 -26.25 5.10 20.09
CA ALA A 463 -27.67 4.85 20.33
C ALA A 463 -28.53 5.78 19.46
N GLU A 464 -28.22 7.08 19.46
CA GLU A 464 -28.90 8.07 18.62
C GLU A 464 -28.75 7.73 17.12
N LEU A 465 -27.58 7.23 16.70
CA LEU A 465 -27.36 6.71 15.34
C LEU A 465 -28.38 5.63 14.96
N LEU A 466 -28.53 4.59 15.78
CA LEU A 466 -29.43 3.47 15.49
C LEU A 466 -30.92 3.88 15.60
N ASP A 467 -31.25 4.78 16.52
CA ASP A 467 -32.61 5.29 16.68
C ASP A 467 -33.01 6.25 15.55
N LYS A 468 -32.10 7.11 15.08
CA LYS A 468 -32.34 7.97 13.91
C LYS A 468 -32.44 7.16 12.62
N ILE A 469 -31.64 6.11 12.43
CA ILE A 469 -31.85 5.17 11.31
C ILE A 469 -33.25 4.57 11.38
N ALA A 470 -33.64 4.00 12.53
CA ALA A 470 -34.96 3.39 12.70
C ALA A 470 -36.12 4.40 12.54
N HIS A 471 -35.91 5.66 12.94
CA HIS A 471 -36.87 6.75 12.77
C HIS A 471 -37.02 7.13 11.29
N TYR A 472 -35.94 7.47 10.60
CA TYR A 472 -36.01 7.98 9.22
C TYR A 472 -36.36 6.92 8.17
N LEU A 473 -36.14 5.64 8.46
CA LEU A 473 -36.68 4.54 7.65
C LEU A 473 -38.21 4.40 7.77
N LYS A 474 -38.81 4.83 8.89
CA LYS A 474 -40.28 4.85 9.08
C LYS A 474 -40.93 6.15 8.59
N HIS A 475 -40.19 7.26 8.55
CA HIS A 475 -40.71 8.59 8.18
C HIS A 475 -40.18 9.02 6.81
N GLU A 476 -40.61 8.32 5.75
CA GLU A 476 -40.08 8.52 4.40
C GLU A 476 -40.28 9.95 3.88
N ASP A 477 -41.45 10.57 4.06
CA ASP A 477 -41.70 11.93 3.57
C ASP A 477 -40.73 12.95 4.18
N ARG A 478 -40.50 12.87 5.51
CA ARG A 478 -39.55 13.75 6.20
C ARG A 478 -38.11 13.49 5.76
N ARG A 479 -37.74 12.23 5.56
CA ARG A 479 -36.42 11.83 5.03
C ARG A 479 -36.18 12.40 3.63
N ARG A 480 -37.18 12.31 2.74
CA ARG A 480 -37.14 12.85 1.37
C ARG A 480 -37.10 14.38 1.37
N GLU A 481 -37.85 15.03 2.25
CA GLU A 481 -37.86 16.49 2.40
C GLU A 481 -36.46 17.02 2.78
N ILE A 482 -35.82 16.41 3.78
CA ILE A 482 -34.47 16.79 4.22
C ILE A 482 -33.46 16.57 3.08
N ALA A 483 -33.50 15.41 2.40
CA ALA A 483 -32.62 15.13 1.26
C ALA A 483 -32.78 16.14 0.10
N ALA A 484 -34.01 16.57 -0.19
CA ALA A 484 -34.29 17.57 -1.22
C ALA A 484 -33.73 18.96 -0.85
N ARG A 485 -33.90 19.39 0.41
CA ARG A 485 -33.32 20.64 0.93
C ARG A 485 -31.78 20.59 0.94
N GLY A 486 -31.19 19.45 1.32
CA GLY A 486 -29.75 19.20 1.24
C GLY A 486 -29.21 19.31 -0.19
N LEU A 487 -29.89 18.72 -1.17
CA LEU A 487 -29.55 18.86 -2.59
C LEU A 487 -29.63 20.32 -3.06
N GLU A 488 -30.68 21.03 -2.68
CA GLU A 488 -30.87 22.45 -3.04
C GLU A 488 -29.71 23.31 -2.51
N ARG A 489 -29.38 23.21 -1.21
CA ARG A 489 -28.25 23.95 -0.63
C ARG A 489 -26.92 23.52 -1.22
N CYS A 490 -26.72 22.22 -1.49
CA CYS A 490 -25.50 21.72 -2.10
C CYS A 490 -25.27 22.34 -3.49
N ARG A 491 -26.31 22.39 -4.35
CA ARG A 491 -26.22 23.02 -5.68
C ARG A 491 -26.09 24.55 -5.63
N ARG A 492 -26.68 25.20 -4.61
CA ARG A 492 -26.63 26.67 -4.43
C ARG A 492 -25.30 27.17 -3.87
N GLU A 493 -24.76 26.50 -2.85
CA GLU A 493 -23.66 27.01 -2.01
C GLU A 493 -22.38 26.16 -2.06
N HIS A 494 -22.47 24.89 -2.46
CA HIS A 494 -21.37 23.93 -2.48
C HIS A 494 -21.09 23.36 -3.88
N SER A 495 -21.66 23.95 -4.93
CA SER A 495 -21.40 23.55 -6.31
C SER A 495 -19.97 23.86 -6.75
N MET A 496 -19.48 23.08 -7.70
CA MET A 496 -18.19 23.30 -8.34
C MET A 496 -18.09 24.70 -8.96
N GLU A 497 -19.18 25.19 -9.58
CA GLU A 497 -19.29 26.54 -10.14
C GLU A 497 -19.05 27.64 -9.10
N ARG A 498 -19.60 27.50 -7.89
CA ARG A 498 -19.32 28.46 -6.80
C ARG A 498 -17.87 28.36 -6.34
N ARG A 499 -17.31 27.15 -6.24
CA ARG A 499 -15.94 26.92 -5.74
C ARG A 499 -14.83 27.35 -6.70
N ILE A 500 -15.02 27.27 -8.01
CA ILE A 500 -14.06 27.87 -8.96
C ILE A 500 -14.02 29.39 -8.81
N GLY A 501 -15.15 30.05 -8.51
CA GLY A 501 -15.19 31.49 -8.22
C GLY A 501 -14.52 31.85 -6.89
N ASP A 502 -14.72 31.05 -5.85
CA ASP A 502 -14.00 31.22 -4.57
C ASP A 502 -12.47 31.07 -4.77
N PHE A 503 -12.06 30.04 -5.51
CA PHE A 503 -10.66 29.75 -5.83
C PHE A 503 -10.01 30.84 -6.70
N ASP A 504 -10.70 31.32 -7.74
CA ASP A 504 -10.22 32.38 -8.63
C ASP A 504 -9.89 33.66 -7.85
N ARG A 505 -10.76 34.05 -6.91
CA ARG A 505 -10.54 35.20 -6.03
C ARG A 505 -9.28 35.04 -5.18
N MET A 506 -9.03 33.84 -4.63
CA MET A 506 -7.82 33.55 -3.85
C MET A 506 -6.54 33.57 -4.67
N VAL A 507 -6.59 33.06 -5.91
CA VAL A 507 -5.46 33.02 -6.86
C VAL A 507 -5.13 34.42 -7.37
N ARG A 508 -6.13 35.14 -7.93
CA ARG A 508 -5.93 36.46 -8.54
C ARG A 508 -5.56 37.52 -7.51
N GLY A 509 -6.11 37.46 -6.30
CA GLY A 509 -5.73 38.32 -5.19
C GLY A 509 -4.24 38.22 -4.85
N ARG A 510 -3.67 37.01 -4.84
CA ARG A 510 -2.23 36.78 -4.57
C ARG A 510 -1.33 37.08 -5.78
N LEU A 511 -1.86 37.02 -7.00
CA LEU A 511 -1.14 37.40 -8.22
C LEU A 511 -1.25 38.90 -8.57
N GLY A 512 -2.04 39.69 -7.84
CA GLY A 512 -2.29 41.10 -8.13
C GLY A 512 -3.10 41.35 -9.40
N LEU A 513 -4.02 40.45 -9.76
CA LEU A 513 -4.79 40.48 -11.00
C LEU A 513 -6.28 40.83 -10.76
N ALA A 514 -6.90 41.50 -11.73
CA ALA A 514 -8.35 41.71 -11.76
C ALA A 514 -9.10 40.38 -11.99
N GLN A 515 -10.30 40.24 -11.41
CA GLN A 515 -11.13 39.03 -11.50
C GLN A 515 -11.59 38.71 -12.94
N GLY A 516 -11.84 37.43 -13.22
CA GLY A 516 -12.39 36.99 -14.50
C GLY A 516 -13.81 37.50 -14.72
N VAL A 517 -14.12 37.96 -15.93
CA VAL A 517 -15.47 38.41 -16.30
C VAL A 517 -16.37 37.19 -16.48
N GLY A 518 -17.10 36.81 -15.42
CA GLY A 518 -17.99 35.64 -15.46
C GLY A 518 -18.85 35.41 -14.21
N ALA A 519 -18.47 35.91 -13.03
CA ALA A 519 -19.26 35.74 -11.81
C ALA A 519 -20.31 36.86 -11.65
N GLN A 520 -21.60 36.52 -11.73
CA GLN A 520 -22.68 37.42 -11.29
C GLN A 520 -22.80 37.46 -9.76
N ASP A 521 -23.32 38.58 -9.26
CA ASP A 521 -23.37 38.91 -7.83
C ASP A 521 -24.18 37.93 -6.96
N GLY A 522 -23.70 37.71 -5.73
CA GLY A 522 -24.38 36.86 -4.76
C GLY A 522 -23.86 37.03 -3.33
N ALA A 523 -24.50 37.97 -2.62
CA ALA A 523 -24.54 38.21 -1.17
C ALA A 523 -23.23 38.49 -0.39
N ARG A 524 -23.27 39.57 0.43
CA ARG A 524 -22.30 39.84 1.51
C ARG A 524 -22.46 38.82 2.64
N ALA A 525 -21.36 38.33 3.20
CA ALA A 525 -21.35 37.65 4.48
C ALA A 525 -21.53 38.67 5.64
N PRO A 526 -22.18 38.30 6.76
CA PRO A 526 -22.24 39.13 7.95
C PRO A 526 -20.95 39.06 8.76
N GLU A 527 -20.53 40.18 9.35
CA GLU A 527 -19.48 40.20 10.37
C GLU A 527 -20.04 39.68 11.69
N ILE A 528 -19.38 38.69 12.30
CA ILE A 528 -19.72 38.17 13.63
C ILE A 528 -18.65 38.59 14.63
N SER A 529 -19.11 39.19 15.73
CA SER A 529 -18.27 39.74 16.79
C SER A 529 -17.52 38.66 17.57
N THR A 530 -16.23 38.88 17.80
CA THR A 530 -15.39 38.03 18.67
C THR A 530 -15.68 38.31 20.14
N GLN A 531 -16.20 37.31 20.86
CA GLN A 531 -16.06 37.22 22.32
C GLN A 531 -15.26 35.95 22.67
N GLU A 532 -14.20 36.12 23.45
CA GLU A 532 -13.34 35.03 23.89
C GLU A 532 -14.04 34.16 24.94
N ILE A 533 -13.93 32.83 24.79
CA ILE A 533 -14.38 31.85 25.80
C ILE A 533 -13.14 31.05 26.25
N PRO A 534 -12.85 30.97 27.57
CA PRO A 534 -11.64 30.30 28.06
C PRO A 534 -11.75 28.77 27.98
N ALA A 535 -10.62 28.10 27.76
CA ALA A 535 -10.54 26.65 27.59
C ALA A 535 -10.72 25.87 28.92
N PRO A 536 -11.35 24.68 28.90
CA PRO A 536 -11.44 23.80 30.06
C PRO A 536 -10.23 22.84 30.17
N GLU A 537 -9.78 22.60 31.41
CA GLU A 537 -8.68 21.67 31.70
C GLU A 537 -9.10 20.19 31.63
N ILE A 538 -8.22 19.32 31.12
CA ILE A 538 -8.41 17.86 31.13
C ILE A 538 -7.45 17.22 32.14
N GLN A 539 -8.00 16.48 33.11
CA GLN A 539 -7.19 15.79 34.13
C GLN A 539 -6.44 14.58 33.54
N ALA A 540 -5.14 14.50 33.85
CA ALA A 540 -4.28 13.38 33.46
C ALA A 540 -4.39 12.20 34.45
N ALA A 541 -4.19 10.98 33.95
CA ALA A 541 -4.16 9.76 34.76
C ALA A 541 -3.10 9.81 35.89
N PRO A 542 -3.37 9.24 37.07
CA PRO A 542 -2.55 9.43 38.27
C PRO A 542 -1.11 8.92 38.11
N GLN A 543 -0.18 9.59 38.80
CA GLN A 543 1.23 9.20 38.80
C GLN A 543 1.43 7.87 39.55
N GLY A 544 2.12 6.92 38.91
CA GLY A 544 2.54 5.64 39.53
C GLY A 544 2.04 4.36 38.86
N SER A 545 1.09 4.42 37.93
CA SER A 545 0.49 3.21 37.35
C SER A 545 1.52 2.28 36.67
N PRO A 546 1.35 0.93 36.76
CA PRO A 546 2.28 -0.03 36.15
C PRO A 546 2.44 0.21 34.64
N THR A 547 1.34 0.51 33.94
CA THR A 547 1.31 0.83 32.51
C THR A 547 2.20 2.03 32.14
N ARG A 548 2.25 3.07 32.98
CA ARG A 548 3.11 4.25 32.73
C ARG A 548 4.59 3.93 32.95
N ARG A 549 4.91 3.14 33.99
CA ARG A 549 6.26 2.60 34.20
C ARG A 549 6.69 1.70 33.02
N ALA A 550 5.76 0.92 32.47
CA ALA A 550 5.99 0.02 31.35
C ALA A 550 6.34 0.77 30.07
N ALA A 551 5.58 1.82 29.72
CA ALA A 551 5.86 2.67 28.57
C ALA A 551 7.26 3.30 28.67
N GLN A 552 7.59 3.91 29.82
CA GLN A 552 8.91 4.52 30.06
C GLN A 552 10.08 3.52 29.93
N LEU A 553 9.89 2.27 30.40
CA LEU A 553 10.92 1.24 30.29
C LEU A 553 11.00 0.66 28.87
N THR A 554 9.87 0.57 28.15
CA THR A 554 9.81 0.19 26.73
C THR A 554 10.62 1.17 25.89
N ASP A 555 10.34 2.48 26.00
CA ASP A 555 11.07 3.54 25.29
C ASP A 555 12.58 3.49 25.57
N LYS A 556 12.95 3.23 26.84
CA LYS A 556 14.35 3.12 27.26
C LYS A 556 15.05 1.91 26.63
N LEU A 557 14.42 0.72 26.64
CA LEU A 557 14.98 -0.50 26.08
C LEU A 557 15.09 -0.42 24.55
N THR A 558 14.06 0.09 23.87
CA THR A 558 14.07 0.35 22.42
C THR A 558 15.19 1.32 22.04
N ARG A 559 15.34 2.43 22.78
CA ARG A 559 16.43 3.38 22.53
C ARG A 559 17.81 2.76 22.77
N LEU A 560 17.98 1.95 23.81
CA LEU A 560 19.25 1.25 24.06
C LEU A 560 19.61 0.26 22.96
N ALA A 561 18.63 -0.50 22.43
CA ALA A 561 18.85 -1.40 21.29
C ALA A 561 19.30 -0.63 20.02
N SER A 562 18.74 0.56 19.78
CA SER A 562 19.10 1.40 18.63
C SER A 562 20.51 2.02 18.71
N LEU A 563 21.15 2.03 19.88
CA LEU A 563 22.45 2.67 20.12
C LEU A 563 23.66 1.72 19.92
N GLY A 564 23.44 0.47 19.53
CA GLY A 564 24.49 -0.51 19.25
C GLY A 564 24.76 -1.50 20.40
N SER A 565 25.80 -2.32 20.25
CA SER A 565 26.02 -3.50 21.08
C SER A 565 26.36 -3.17 22.54
N LEU A 566 25.41 -3.42 23.45
CA LEU A 566 25.66 -3.47 24.88
C LEU A 566 26.43 -4.74 25.29
N PRO A 567 27.31 -4.68 26.31
CA PRO A 567 27.92 -5.88 26.87
C PRO A 567 26.85 -6.87 27.35
N ARG A 568 26.98 -8.15 26.99
CA ARG A 568 25.96 -9.20 27.23
C ARG A 568 25.48 -9.27 28.69
N ALA A 569 26.37 -9.06 29.67
CA ALA A 569 26.01 -9.03 31.09
C ALA A 569 25.14 -7.82 31.48
N GLN A 570 25.38 -6.65 30.88
CA GLN A 570 24.56 -5.45 31.10
C GLN A 570 23.21 -5.55 30.40
N ALA A 571 23.18 -6.10 29.19
CA ALA A 571 21.94 -6.44 28.49
C ALA A 571 21.08 -7.42 29.30
N ALA A 572 21.66 -8.50 29.82
CA ALA A 572 20.96 -9.46 30.66
C ALA A 572 20.36 -8.80 31.92
N ALA A 573 21.15 -8.00 32.65
CA ALA A 573 20.67 -7.30 33.85
C ALA A 573 19.52 -6.30 33.56
N LEU A 574 19.51 -5.65 32.39
CA LEU A 574 18.42 -4.79 31.95
C LEU A 574 17.13 -5.57 31.65
N VAL A 575 17.26 -6.71 30.98
CA VAL A 575 16.13 -7.62 30.69
C VAL A 575 15.56 -8.21 31.98
N GLU A 576 16.41 -8.73 32.87
CA GLU A 576 16.03 -9.25 34.19
C GLU A 576 15.32 -8.18 35.03
N GLY A 577 15.81 -6.94 35.01
CA GLY A 577 15.19 -5.80 35.69
C GLY A 577 13.80 -5.41 35.16
N ALA A 578 13.46 -5.77 33.92
CA ALA A 578 12.13 -5.54 33.34
C ALA A 578 11.11 -6.64 33.73
N MET A 579 11.56 -7.86 34.02
CA MET A 579 10.69 -9.01 34.28
C MET A 579 9.69 -8.84 35.43
N PRO A 580 10.01 -8.20 36.57
CA PRO A 580 9.03 -7.97 37.65
C PRO A 580 7.84 -7.12 37.17
N LEU A 581 8.10 -6.09 36.37
CA LEU A 581 7.06 -5.21 35.83
C LEU A 581 6.23 -5.93 34.75
N ILE A 582 6.85 -6.77 33.92
CA ILE A 582 6.12 -7.62 32.96
C ILE A 582 5.15 -8.56 33.72
N LYS A 583 5.59 -9.17 34.82
CA LYS A 583 4.74 -10.00 35.69
C LYS A 583 3.61 -9.21 36.34
N GLU A 584 3.90 -8.01 36.88
CA GLU A 584 2.91 -7.09 37.46
C GLU A 584 1.81 -6.72 36.45
N LEU A 585 2.19 -6.43 35.20
CA LEU A 585 1.24 -6.13 34.11
C LEU A 585 0.38 -7.33 33.73
N ILE A 586 0.96 -8.53 33.62
CA ILE A 586 0.21 -9.77 33.31
C ILE A 586 -0.79 -10.08 34.44
N GLN A 587 -0.39 -9.94 35.71
CA GLN A 587 -1.28 -10.11 36.87
C GLN A 587 -2.40 -9.07 36.91
N ALA A 588 -2.15 -7.86 36.41
CA ALA A 588 -3.15 -6.79 36.28
C ALA A 588 -4.00 -6.87 34.99
N ASN A 589 -3.91 -7.96 34.20
CA ASN A 589 -4.54 -8.12 32.89
C ASN A 589 -4.16 -7.05 31.85
N ALA A 590 -3.06 -6.31 32.07
CA ALA A 590 -2.53 -5.29 31.17
C ALA A 590 -1.66 -5.92 30.06
N PHE A 591 -2.23 -6.86 29.31
CA PHE A 591 -1.49 -7.75 28.40
C PHE A 591 -0.82 -7.03 27.22
N ARG A 592 -1.46 -6.00 26.63
CA ARG A 592 -0.84 -5.21 25.54
C ARG A 592 0.42 -4.46 26.02
N PRO A 593 0.39 -3.67 27.12
CA PRO A 593 1.61 -3.12 27.73
C PRO A 593 2.67 -4.16 28.09
N ALA A 594 2.26 -5.33 28.60
CA ALA A 594 3.20 -6.43 28.90
C ALA A 594 3.89 -6.95 27.62
N LEU A 595 3.14 -7.09 26.53
CA LEU A 595 3.65 -7.54 25.23
C LEU A 595 4.62 -6.51 24.63
N SER A 596 4.30 -5.22 24.66
CA SER A 596 5.22 -4.17 24.21
C SER A 596 6.54 -4.17 24.99
N LEU A 597 6.47 -4.29 26.32
CA LEU A 597 7.65 -4.27 27.19
C LEU A 597 8.53 -5.53 27.02
N VAL A 598 7.94 -6.72 26.91
CA VAL A 598 8.70 -7.96 26.70
C VAL A 598 9.32 -8.03 25.31
N CYS A 599 8.65 -7.48 24.29
CA CYS A 599 9.24 -7.33 22.96
C CYS A 599 10.44 -6.38 22.98
N ALA A 600 10.32 -5.19 23.58
CA ALA A 600 11.45 -4.24 23.69
C ALA A 600 12.66 -4.83 24.47
N ALA A 601 12.41 -5.71 25.44
CA ALA A 601 13.47 -6.46 26.11
C ALA A 601 14.20 -7.45 25.17
N LYS A 602 13.50 -8.08 24.22
CA LYS A 602 14.12 -8.99 23.23
C LYS A 602 15.02 -8.28 22.22
N PHE A 603 14.89 -6.97 22.00
CA PHE A 603 15.75 -6.25 21.04
C PHE A 603 17.23 -6.23 21.47
N LEU A 604 17.50 -6.48 22.75
CA LEU A 604 18.85 -6.62 23.30
C LEU A 604 19.49 -7.99 22.96
N CYS A 605 18.79 -8.87 22.25
CA CYS A 605 19.27 -10.14 21.68
C CYS A 605 20.03 -11.05 22.67
N VAL A 606 19.59 -11.06 23.93
CA VAL A 606 20.19 -11.86 25.02
C VAL A 606 19.16 -12.84 25.59
N PRO A 607 19.45 -14.15 25.64
CA PRO A 607 18.52 -15.12 26.21
C PRO A 607 18.51 -15.01 27.74
N VAL A 608 17.31 -14.85 28.32
CA VAL A 608 17.06 -14.78 29.77
C VAL A 608 15.90 -15.71 30.12
N ARG A 609 16.09 -16.56 31.13
CA ARG A 609 15.15 -17.64 31.50
C ARG A 609 13.81 -17.07 31.94
N ASN A 610 12.73 -17.59 31.36
CA ASN A 610 11.34 -17.14 31.45
C ASN A 610 10.98 -15.84 30.71
N LEU A 611 11.86 -15.23 29.92
CA LEU A 611 11.49 -14.05 29.13
C LEU A 611 10.44 -14.43 28.07
N ASP A 612 10.67 -15.52 27.35
CA ASP A 612 9.79 -15.99 26.29
C ASP A 612 8.56 -16.73 26.86
N PHE A 613 8.68 -17.32 28.06
CA PHE A 613 7.51 -17.75 28.85
C PHE A 613 6.57 -16.58 29.22
N LEU A 614 7.10 -15.43 29.64
CA LEU A 614 6.28 -14.23 29.89
C LEU A 614 5.70 -13.65 28.60
N ARG A 615 6.42 -13.72 27.47
CA ARG A 615 5.89 -13.37 26.15
C ARG A 615 4.73 -14.28 25.74
N ALA A 616 4.82 -15.59 26.00
CA ALA A 616 3.72 -16.53 25.75
C ALA A 616 2.46 -16.21 26.58
N LEU A 617 2.63 -15.87 27.87
CA LEU A 617 1.53 -15.42 28.73
C LEU A 617 0.89 -14.11 28.22
N ALA A 618 1.69 -13.15 27.75
CA ALA A 618 1.19 -11.90 27.18
C ALA A 618 0.42 -12.16 25.87
N PHE A 619 0.91 -13.04 24.99
CA PHE A 619 0.20 -13.46 23.77
C PHE A 619 -1.15 -14.13 24.09
N LEU A 620 -1.19 -15.07 25.05
CA LEU A 620 -2.44 -15.70 25.50
C LEU A 620 -3.47 -14.65 25.98
N GLY A 621 -3.01 -13.65 26.74
CA GLY A 621 -3.86 -12.58 27.25
C GLY A 621 -4.42 -11.62 26.18
N VAL A 622 -3.85 -11.59 24.97
CA VAL A 622 -4.39 -10.84 23.82
C VAL A 622 -5.11 -11.74 22.79
N GLY A 623 -5.24 -13.04 23.05
CA GLY A 623 -5.92 -14.01 22.18
C GLY A 623 -5.01 -14.77 21.20
N GLU A 624 -3.72 -14.46 21.16
CA GLU A 624 -2.75 -14.94 20.16
C GLU A 624 -2.18 -16.34 20.51
N ARG A 625 -3.05 -17.35 20.56
CA ARG A 625 -2.65 -18.74 20.90
C ARG A 625 -1.52 -19.31 20.04
N PRO A 626 -1.48 -19.15 18.70
CA PRO A 626 -0.38 -19.67 17.89
C PRO A 626 0.96 -19.05 18.28
N SER A 627 1.00 -17.71 18.42
CA SER A 627 2.22 -16.99 18.81
C SER A 627 2.71 -17.36 20.22
N ALA A 628 1.79 -17.63 21.15
CA ALA A 628 2.13 -18.15 22.47
C ALA A 628 2.81 -19.53 22.40
N ARG A 629 2.31 -20.45 21.57
CA ARG A 629 2.90 -21.80 21.39
C ARG A 629 4.34 -21.72 20.89
N GLU A 630 4.59 -20.88 19.88
CA GLU A 630 5.93 -20.76 19.29
C GLU A 630 6.91 -19.99 20.21
N ALA A 631 6.43 -19.04 21.02
CA ALA A 631 7.24 -18.41 22.08
C ALA A 631 7.68 -19.41 23.15
N LEU A 632 6.83 -20.37 23.56
CA LEU A 632 7.21 -21.45 24.48
C LEU A 632 8.28 -22.38 23.88
N LYS A 633 8.22 -22.66 22.57
CA LYS A 633 9.32 -23.39 21.90
C LYS A 633 10.62 -22.58 21.93
N GLU A 634 10.57 -21.27 21.73
CA GLU A 634 11.76 -20.39 21.76
C GLU A 634 12.45 -20.40 23.14
N GLU A 635 11.68 -20.32 24.23
CA GLU A 635 12.16 -20.50 25.61
C GLU A 635 12.90 -21.85 25.78
N LEU A 636 12.29 -22.94 25.32
CA LEU A 636 12.80 -24.31 25.49
C LEU A 636 14.02 -24.64 24.61
N ARG A 637 14.31 -23.85 23.56
CA ARG A 637 15.55 -23.98 22.77
C ARG A 637 16.78 -23.60 23.60
N PHE A 638 16.68 -22.53 24.39
CA PHE A 638 17.74 -22.04 25.27
C PHE A 638 17.70 -22.66 26.67
N PHE A 639 16.50 -22.93 27.20
CA PHE A 639 16.27 -23.42 28.56
C PHE A 639 15.43 -24.71 28.54
N PRO A 640 15.97 -25.84 28.04
CA PRO A 640 15.21 -27.09 27.88
C PRO A 640 14.73 -27.70 29.20
N ASP A 641 15.33 -27.27 30.32
CA ASP A 641 14.98 -27.59 31.70
C ASP A 641 13.81 -26.75 32.27
N ASN A 642 13.26 -25.80 31.50
CA ASN A 642 12.16 -24.96 31.95
C ASN A 642 10.83 -25.74 31.98
N GLY A 643 10.61 -26.49 33.07
CA GLY A 643 9.42 -27.30 33.29
C GLY A 643 8.10 -26.51 33.22
N ASN A 644 8.08 -25.22 33.56
CA ASN A 644 6.88 -24.39 33.43
C ASN A 644 6.52 -24.15 31.96
N ALA A 645 7.52 -23.85 31.13
CA ALA A 645 7.32 -23.68 29.69
C ALA A 645 6.96 -24.99 28.99
N ARG A 646 7.56 -26.12 29.41
CA ARG A 646 7.21 -27.47 28.95
C ARG A 646 5.76 -27.80 29.27
N ASN A 647 5.37 -27.76 30.56
CA ASN A 647 4.02 -28.06 31.02
C ASN A 647 2.95 -27.18 30.37
N MET A 648 3.27 -25.92 30.04
CA MET A 648 2.36 -25.03 29.31
C MET A 648 2.29 -25.36 27.82
N LEU A 649 3.41 -25.73 27.18
CA LEU A 649 3.44 -26.15 25.79
C LEU A 649 2.63 -27.44 25.57
N ASP A 650 2.73 -28.39 26.52
CA ASP A 650 2.02 -29.67 26.49
C ASP A 650 0.48 -29.50 26.66
N GLN A 651 0.01 -28.35 27.12
CA GLN A 651 -1.43 -27.99 27.18
C GLN A 651 -1.99 -27.45 25.85
N PHE A 652 -1.14 -27.17 24.86
CA PHE A 652 -1.64 -26.85 23.53
C PHE A 652 -2.05 -28.15 22.84
N ALA A 653 -3.35 -28.30 22.58
CA ALA A 653 -3.85 -29.34 21.71
C ALA A 653 -3.06 -29.32 20.39
N GLU A 654 -2.53 -30.47 20.01
CA GLU A 654 -1.90 -30.59 18.70
C GLU A 654 -2.96 -30.35 17.62
N ASP A 655 -2.64 -29.50 16.64
CA ASP A 655 -3.45 -29.42 15.42
C ASP A 655 -3.52 -30.83 14.82
N PRO A 656 -4.73 -31.42 14.64
CA PRO A 656 -4.85 -32.71 13.98
C PRO A 656 -4.24 -32.59 12.58
N LEU A 657 -3.59 -33.66 12.12
CA LEU A 657 -3.00 -33.73 10.79
C LEU A 657 -4.13 -33.61 9.75
N GLY A 658 -4.40 -32.37 9.33
CA GLY A 658 -5.53 -32.02 8.47
C GLY A 658 -5.49 -32.80 7.16
N GLY A 659 -6.60 -33.47 6.85
CA GLY A 659 -6.64 -34.54 5.85
C GLY A 659 -6.22 -34.09 4.45
N PHE A 660 -5.06 -34.60 4.01
CA PHE A 660 -4.61 -34.77 2.63
C PHE A 660 -3.59 -35.93 2.60
N ASP A 661 -3.07 -36.25 1.42
CA ASP A 661 -2.34 -37.50 1.12
C ASP A 661 -1.31 -37.98 2.15
N ALA A 662 -1.19 -39.31 2.26
CA ALA A 662 -0.40 -40.00 3.27
C ALA A 662 1.03 -39.44 3.41
N ILE A 663 1.41 -39.08 4.64
CA ILE A 663 2.75 -38.61 4.98
C ILE A 663 3.78 -39.65 4.50
N PRO A 664 4.80 -39.27 3.72
CA PRO A 664 5.81 -40.22 3.23
C PRO A 664 6.43 -40.99 4.40
N PRO A 665 6.61 -42.32 4.32
CA PRO A 665 7.07 -43.12 5.47
C PRO A 665 8.37 -42.60 6.11
N GLY A 666 9.35 -42.17 5.30
CA GLY A 666 10.60 -41.60 5.81
C GLY A 666 10.48 -40.20 6.42
N LEU A 667 9.39 -39.46 6.16
CA LEU A 667 9.05 -38.24 6.91
C LEU A 667 8.30 -38.59 8.19
N ALA A 668 7.38 -39.56 8.16
CA ALA A 668 6.65 -40.01 9.34
C ALA A 668 7.58 -40.54 10.44
N GLU A 669 8.69 -41.18 10.07
CA GLU A 669 9.77 -41.66 10.95
C GLU A 669 10.39 -40.52 11.79
N ILE A 670 10.67 -39.38 11.17
CA ILE A 670 11.40 -38.25 11.80
C ILE A 670 10.49 -37.13 12.31
N LEU A 671 9.21 -37.09 11.89
CA LEU A 671 8.28 -36.01 12.20
C LEU A 671 8.13 -35.75 13.72
N PRO A 672 8.04 -36.77 14.61
CA PRO A 672 7.96 -36.53 16.06
C PRO A 672 9.19 -35.81 16.62
N VAL A 673 10.38 -36.07 16.07
CA VAL A 673 11.65 -35.45 16.49
C VAL A 673 11.71 -33.99 16.06
N ILE A 674 11.43 -33.70 14.77
CA ILE A 674 11.63 -32.35 14.22
C ILE A 674 10.51 -31.34 14.58
N ARG A 675 9.32 -31.79 14.99
CA ARG A 675 8.12 -30.94 15.17
C ARG A 675 8.28 -29.86 16.25
N THR A 676 9.09 -30.12 17.29
CA THR A 676 9.42 -29.13 18.33
C THR A 676 10.48 -28.11 17.89
N TYR A 677 11.22 -28.41 16.82
CA TYR A 677 12.31 -27.58 16.28
C TYR A 677 11.91 -26.81 15.01
N THR A 678 10.65 -26.88 14.57
CA THR A 678 10.15 -26.15 13.40
C THR A 678 8.80 -25.46 13.65
N MET A 679 8.58 -24.40 12.87
CA MET A 679 7.29 -23.69 12.74
C MET A 679 6.58 -24.08 11.42
N VAL A 680 7.24 -24.87 10.56
CA VAL A 680 6.74 -25.26 9.24
C VAL A 680 5.66 -26.34 9.38
N VAL A 681 4.49 -26.06 8.79
CA VAL A 681 3.32 -26.97 8.83
C VAL A 681 3.57 -28.28 8.06
N PRO A 682 2.93 -29.41 8.44
CA PRO A 682 3.20 -30.74 7.87
C PRO A 682 3.16 -30.81 6.33
N LYS A 683 2.21 -30.11 5.68
CA LYS A 683 2.14 -30.05 4.20
C LYS A 683 3.40 -29.50 3.54
N HIS A 684 4.06 -28.51 4.17
CA HIS A 684 5.29 -27.91 3.64
C HIS A 684 6.51 -28.78 3.97
N LEU A 685 6.53 -29.47 5.12
CA LEU A 685 7.54 -30.50 5.43
C LEU A 685 7.49 -31.66 4.43
N THR A 686 6.29 -32.12 4.05
CA THR A 686 6.09 -33.14 3.00
C THR A 686 6.64 -32.69 1.66
N SER A 687 6.34 -31.45 1.24
CA SER A 687 6.89 -30.86 0.01
C SER A 687 8.43 -30.81 0.05
N LEU A 688 9.01 -30.29 1.14
CA LEU A 688 10.45 -30.20 1.34
C LEU A 688 11.14 -31.57 1.28
N PHE A 689 10.58 -32.58 1.96
CA PHE A 689 11.07 -33.95 1.94
C PHE A 689 11.08 -34.55 0.53
N LEU A 690 9.97 -34.43 -0.20
CA LEU A 690 9.84 -34.99 -1.55
C LEU A 690 10.77 -34.29 -2.55
N LEU A 691 10.89 -32.97 -2.49
CA LEU A 691 11.79 -32.20 -3.35
C LEU A 691 13.26 -32.50 -3.07
N ALA A 692 13.68 -32.49 -1.79
CA ALA A 692 15.05 -32.83 -1.43
C ALA A 692 15.40 -34.29 -1.78
N LYS A 693 14.44 -35.22 -1.64
CA LYS A 693 14.62 -36.61 -2.07
C LYS A 693 14.74 -36.69 -3.59
N ALA A 694 13.95 -35.96 -4.36
CA ALA A 694 14.04 -35.93 -5.81
C ALA A 694 15.40 -35.39 -6.30
N VAL A 695 15.97 -34.36 -5.63
CA VAL A 695 17.34 -33.87 -5.91
C VAL A 695 18.38 -34.98 -5.72
N CYS A 696 18.21 -35.80 -4.68
CA CYS A 696 19.07 -36.94 -4.38
C CYS A 696 18.89 -38.11 -5.36
N ASP A 697 17.64 -38.50 -5.66
CA ASP A 697 17.28 -39.59 -6.57
C ASP A 697 17.75 -39.31 -8.01
N ASN A 698 17.62 -38.07 -8.48
CA ASN A 698 18.10 -37.62 -9.80
C ASN A 698 19.60 -37.29 -9.80
N ASP A 699 20.27 -37.42 -8.65
CA ASP A 699 21.69 -37.18 -8.45
C ASP A 699 22.20 -35.84 -9.02
N LEU A 700 21.42 -34.77 -8.81
CA LEU A 700 21.78 -33.42 -9.22
C LEU A 700 23.10 -32.99 -8.55
N PRO A 701 23.89 -32.09 -9.13
CA PRO A 701 25.19 -31.68 -8.56
C PRO A 701 25.07 -30.82 -7.29
N GLY A 702 26.16 -30.76 -6.52
CA GLY A 702 26.36 -29.75 -5.47
C GLY A 702 25.82 -30.13 -4.09
N ASP A 703 26.08 -29.24 -3.13
CA ASP A 703 25.63 -29.32 -1.74
C ASP A 703 24.28 -28.63 -1.55
N PHE A 704 23.65 -28.86 -0.39
CA PHE A 704 22.42 -28.17 -0.01
C PHE A 704 22.75 -26.93 0.83
N ALA A 705 21.93 -25.89 0.72
CA ALA A 705 22.01 -24.70 1.55
C ALA A 705 20.62 -24.32 2.08
N GLU A 706 20.55 -23.92 3.34
CA GLU A 706 19.36 -23.41 4.00
C GLU A 706 19.65 -22.03 4.60
N CYS A 707 18.72 -21.10 4.40
CA CYS A 707 18.82 -19.71 4.82
C CYS A 707 17.66 -19.42 5.80
N GLY A 708 17.97 -19.17 7.07
CA GLY A 708 16.97 -19.11 8.14
C GLY A 708 16.69 -20.49 8.74
N VAL A 709 17.53 -20.88 9.69
CA VAL A 709 17.54 -22.17 10.39
C VAL A 709 16.57 -22.16 11.57
N ALA A 710 16.55 -21.05 12.33
CA ALA A 710 15.90 -20.94 13.63
C ALA A 710 16.14 -22.19 14.50
N GLY A 711 15.09 -22.97 14.80
CA GLY A 711 15.19 -24.16 15.65
C GLY A 711 15.96 -25.35 15.06
N GLY A 712 16.13 -25.42 13.72
CA GLY A 712 16.87 -26.47 13.02
C GLY A 712 16.05 -27.68 12.55
N GLY A 713 14.73 -27.71 12.75
CA GLY A 713 13.90 -28.88 12.39
C GLY A 713 13.83 -29.16 10.87
N THR A 714 13.87 -28.13 10.03
CA THR A 714 13.96 -28.28 8.56
C THR A 714 15.36 -28.70 8.11
N SER A 715 16.41 -28.20 8.78
CA SER A 715 17.79 -28.63 8.55
C SER A 715 17.98 -30.12 8.84
N ALA A 716 17.42 -30.60 9.95
CA ALA A 716 17.44 -32.01 10.33
C ALA A 716 16.71 -32.90 9.31
N LEU A 717 15.56 -32.45 8.79
CA LEU A 717 14.84 -33.11 7.69
C LEU A 717 15.70 -33.18 6.43
N LEU A 718 16.30 -32.07 6.00
CA LEU A 718 17.17 -32.03 4.82
C LEU A 718 18.39 -32.96 4.99
N ALA A 719 19.04 -32.93 6.14
CA ALA A 719 20.20 -33.77 6.43
C ALA A 719 19.86 -35.27 6.51
N TYR A 720 18.69 -35.63 7.05
CA TYR A 720 18.15 -37.00 6.99
C TYR A 720 17.95 -37.45 5.55
N VAL A 721 17.33 -36.61 4.71
CA VAL A 721 17.10 -36.92 3.29
C VAL A 721 18.43 -37.06 2.52
N ILE A 722 19.38 -36.16 2.72
CA ILE A 722 20.72 -36.22 2.10
C ILE A 722 21.43 -37.52 2.47
N THR A 723 21.52 -37.81 3.77
CA THR A 723 22.25 -38.98 4.29
C THR A 723 21.63 -40.30 3.80
N ARG A 724 20.31 -40.35 3.66
CA ARG A 724 19.57 -41.58 3.31
C ARG A 724 19.41 -41.83 1.81
N TYR A 725 19.32 -40.78 0.98
CA TYR A 725 18.95 -40.91 -0.43
C TYR A 725 19.99 -40.39 -1.42
N SER A 726 21.00 -39.62 -0.99
CA SER A 726 22.01 -39.08 -1.92
C SER A 726 22.95 -40.16 -2.44
N LYS A 727 23.14 -40.22 -3.76
CA LYS A 727 24.10 -41.13 -4.42
C LYS A 727 25.56 -40.63 -4.37
N ARG A 728 25.78 -39.45 -3.80
CA ARG A 728 27.10 -38.82 -3.61
C ARG A 728 27.21 -38.19 -2.22
N PRO A 729 28.41 -38.03 -1.65
CA PRO A 729 28.61 -37.18 -0.47
C PRO A 729 28.12 -35.76 -0.76
N ARG A 730 27.43 -35.16 0.22
CA ARG A 730 27.01 -33.76 0.21
C ARG A 730 27.06 -33.19 1.63
N LEU A 731 27.23 -31.88 1.72
CA LEU A 731 27.06 -31.11 2.93
C LEU A 731 25.70 -30.38 2.94
N LEU A 732 25.27 -29.98 4.13
CA LEU A 732 24.17 -29.03 4.32
C LEU A 732 24.74 -27.77 5.00
N HIS A 733 24.73 -26.66 4.27
CA HIS A 733 25.18 -25.36 4.76
C HIS A 733 24.00 -24.60 5.38
N CYS A 734 24.06 -24.36 6.69
CA CYS A 734 22.98 -23.78 7.49
C CYS A 734 23.35 -22.33 7.87
N PHE A 735 22.76 -21.34 7.20
CA PHE A 735 23.03 -19.92 7.41
C PHE A 735 21.95 -19.27 8.27
N ASP A 736 22.33 -18.73 9.43
CA ASP A 736 21.44 -18.02 10.35
C ASP A 736 22.26 -17.10 11.27
N THR A 737 21.63 -16.06 11.82
CA THR A 737 22.22 -15.25 12.89
C THR A 737 22.41 -16.03 14.20
N PHE A 738 21.55 -17.00 14.50
CA PHE A 738 21.35 -17.71 15.78
C PHE A 738 20.99 -16.78 16.98
N THR A 739 21.22 -15.47 16.87
CA THR A 739 20.87 -14.45 17.87
C THR A 739 19.44 -13.92 17.74
N GLY A 740 18.67 -14.42 16.76
CA GLY A 740 17.33 -13.94 16.43
C GLY A 740 17.35 -12.88 15.33
N MET A 741 16.16 -12.54 14.82
CA MET A 741 16.02 -11.71 13.63
C MET A 741 16.66 -10.32 13.80
N PRO A 742 17.23 -9.74 12.72
CA PRO A 742 17.77 -8.38 12.75
C PRO A 742 16.66 -7.34 12.98
N ALA A 743 17.05 -6.07 13.11
CA ALA A 743 16.10 -4.96 13.11
C ALA A 743 15.29 -4.98 11.79
N PRO A 744 13.95 -5.05 11.83
CA PRO A 744 13.15 -5.09 10.61
C PRO A 744 13.17 -3.75 9.87
N THR A 745 13.11 -3.83 8.55
CA THR A 745 12.93 -2.69 7.64
C THR A 745 11.45 -2.32 7.51
N GLN A 746 11.14 -1.29 6.73
CA GLN A 746 9.75 -0.92 6.42
C GLN A 746 9.04 -1.92 5.49
N GLU A 747 9.80 -2.81 4.81
CA GLU A 747 9.26 -3.84 3.93
C GLU A 747 8.89 -5.12 4.70
N ASP A 748 9.50 -5.35 5.86
CA ASP A 748 9.27 -6.50 6.74
C ASP A 748 7.90 -6.38 7.45
N THR A 749 6.85 -6.70 6.71
CA THR A 749 5.44 -6.58 7.15
C THR A 749 4.67 -7.88 6.90
N HIS A 750 3.68 -8.16 7.75
CA HIS A 750 2.70 -9.23 7.55
C HIS A 750 1.29 -8.66 7.75
N GLU A 751 0.42 -8.83 6.76
CA GLU A 751 -0.94 -8.23 6.75
C GLU A 751 -0.94 -6.71 7.06
N GLY A 752 0.08 -5.99 6.57
CA GLY A 752 0.26 -4.55 6.79
C GLY A 752 0.75 -4.16 8.20
N VAL A 753 0.97 -5.13 9.10
CA VAL A 753 1.60 -4.92 10.41
C VAL A 753 3.10 -5.10 10.26
N GLY A 754 3.90 -4.13 10.71
CA GLY A 754 5.36 -4.28 10.75
C GLY A 754 5.76 -5.45 11.64
N ALA A 755 6.79 -6.20 11.26
CA ALA A 755 7.33 -7.31 12.06
C ALA A 755 7.61 -6.87 13.50
N GLN A 756 7.99 -5.60 13.70
CA GLN A 756 8.23 -5.05 15.02
C GLN A 756 6.98 -4.94 15.91
N ASP A 757 5.82 -4.66 15.31
CA ASP A 757 4.55 -4.45 16.00
C ASP A 757 3.75 -5.76 16.17
N SER A 758 4.05 -6.80 15.38
CA SER A 758 3.41 -8.11 15.44
C SER A 758 3.87 -8.98 16.62
N GLY A 759 4.89 -8.55 17.37
CA GLY A 759 5.56 -9.37 18.39
C GLY A 759 6.56 -10.39 17.83
N TRP A 760 6.81 -10.35 16.51
CA TRP A 760 7.79 -11.15 15.76
C TRP A 760 8.86 -10.24 15.13
N GLY A 761 9.43 -9.33 15.93
CA GLY A 761 10.42 -8.34 15.49
C GLY A 761 11.86 -8.73 15.84
N GLN A 762 12.71 -7.71 16.04
CA GLN A 762 14.12 -7.89 16.38
C GLN A 762 14.33 -8.83 17.58
N GLY A 763 15.29 -9.76 17.46
CA GLY A 763 15.66 -10.69 18.52
C GLY A 763 14.64 -11.82 18.81
N THR A 764 13.59 -11.95 18.00
CA THR A 764 12.69 -13.12 18.00
C THR A 764 13.22 -14.22 17.06
N CYS A 765 12.62 -15.43 17.11
CA CYS A 765 13.10 -16.61 16.37
C CYS A 765 14.52 -17.06 16.75
N ALA A 766 15.08 -16.58 17.87
CA ALA A 766 16.42 -16.93 18.31
C ALA A 766 16.54 -18.43 18.65
N ALA A 767 17.74 -18.97 18.45
CA ALA A 767 18.07 -20.35 18.80
C ALA A 767 19.60 -20.53 18.86
N PRO A 768 20.16 -21.23 19.87
CA PRO A 768 21.59 -21.53 19.86
C PRO A 768 21.93 -22.51 18.73
N VAL A 769 23.17 -22.49 18.22
CA VAL A 769 23.67 -23.50 17.28
C VAL A 769 23.49 -24.92 17.84
N ASP A 770 23.60 -25.08 19.17
CA ASP A 770 23.33 -26.33 19.88
C ASP A 770 21.88 -26.83 19.73
N SER A 771 20.90 -25.99 19.36
CA SER A 771 19.55 -26.41 19.00
C SER A 771 19.58 -27.24 17.70
N LEU A 772 20.18 -26.68 16.65
CA LEU A 772 20.39 -27.35 15.37
C LEU A 772 21.20 -28.64 15.55
N MET A 773 22.32 -28.56 16.26
CA MET A 773 23.20 -29.72 16.43
C MET A 773 22.55 -30.84 17.25
N ARG A 774 21.70 -30.54 18.25
CA ARG A 774 20.93 -31.55 19.00
C ARG A 774 19.94 -32.28 18.10
N VAL A 775 19.06 -31.57 17.39
CA VAL A 775 18.04 -32.22 16.54
C VAL A 775 18.67 -33.02 15.39
N CYS A 776 19.81 -32.58 14.85
CA CYS A 776 20.58 -33.36 13.87
C CYS A 776 21.28 -34.58 14.51
N ALA A 777 21.73 -34.50 15.76
CA ALA A 777 22.33 -35.63 16.49
C ALA A 777 21.28 -36.69 16.90
N GLU A 778 20.06 -36.27 17.27
CA GLU A 778 18.94 -37.18 17.53
C GLU A 778 18.57 -38.02 16.29
N LEU A 779 18.80 -37.50 15.08
CA LEU A 779 18.64 -38.22 13.81
C LEU A 779 19.94 -38.86 13.28
N GLY A 780 21.09 -38.69 13.94
CA GLY A 780 22.39 -39.23 13.52
C GLY A 780 22.97 -38.63 12.25
N VAL A 781 22.66 -37.37 11.93
CA VAL A 781 23.04 -36.68 10.68
C VAL A 781 23.87 -35.40 10.88
N GLN A 782 24.38 -35.17 12.08
CA GLN A 782 25.17 -33.98 12.43
C GLN A 782 26.46 -33.80 11.63
N ASP A 783 27.05 -34.89 11.12
CA ASP A 783 28.39 -34.88 10.50
C ASP A 783 28.45 -34.12 9.16
N ILE A 784 27.32 -33.97 8.48
CA ILE A 784 27.19 -33.22 7.21
C ILE A 784 26.74 -31.76 7.40
N ILE A 785 26.38 -31.36 8.62
CA ILE A 785 25.91 -30.00 8.94
C ILE A 785 27.09 -29.04 9.01
N ARG A 786 26.97 -27.88 8.34
CA ARG A 786 27.93 -26.77 8.45
C ARG A 786 27.15 -25.51 8.85
N PRO A 787 27.13 -25.14 10.14
CA PRO A 787 26.47 -23.92 10.58
C PRO A 787 27.36 -22.70 10.30
N TYR A 788 26.75 -21.62 9.82
CA TYR A 788 27.40 -20.34 9.53
C TYR A 788 26.68 -19.24 10.32
N PRO A 789 27.17 -18.90 11.54
CA PRO A 789 26.58 -17.84 12.35
C PRO A 789 26.85 -16.46 11.77
N GLY A 790 25.78 -15.71 11.48
CA GLY A 790 25.84 -14.32 11.02
C GLY A 790 24.84 -14.01 9.91
N LEU A 791 24.85 -12.76 9.45
CA LEU A 791 24.25 -12.38 8.17
C LEU A 791 25.26 -12.67 7.05
N PHE A 792 24.78 -13.03 5.86
CA PHE A 792 25.61 -13.36 4.70
C PHE A 792 26.64 -12.26 4.40
N ALA A 793 27.93 -12.58 4.57
CA ALA A 793 29.07 -11.66 4.43
C ALA A 793 30.19 -12.34 3.62
#